data_AF-A0A7Y1UHG8-F1
#
_entry.id   AF-A0A7Y1UHG8-F1
#
_cell.length_a   1.000
_cell.length_b   1.000
_cell.length_c   1.000
_cell.angle_alpha   90.00
_cell.angle_beta   90.00
_cell.angle_gamma   90.00
#
_symmetry.space_group_name_H-M   'P 1'
#
loop_
_entity.id
_entity.type
_entity.pdbx_description
1 polymer ?
#
loop_
_entity_poly.entity_id
_entity_poly.type
_entity_poly.pdbx_seq_one_letter_code
_entity_poly.pdbx_strand_id
1 'polypeptide(L)'
;MALAAAPLPAATEKYRLIWRDDPSTTMTVGWNQVGGSNPTVHYDTVDHGTDPGSYASSRSPDRSVSYRGMSNQFARLAGLQADTVYYFVIADSNSTSQRFSFRTAPDTPQPFTFIAGGDSRNNRGPRQNANLMVSKLRPLFVAFGGDFIDTDTSSQWQEWFNDWQLSISPDGRMTPVVAARGNHEFSNSSIVNLFDVPQSSVYYALTFGGNLLRSYTLNSEIVEGGSQASWLDGDLAANSGVTWKMAQYHKPMRPHTSGKSEGTGEYGAWASIFFNRGMDLVVECDSHLVKRTYPVQPDTGGGSDEGFIRNDAAGTLYIGEGGWGAPLRSANDNKNWTMASGSMNQVQWVEVSPAAMQVRTIRTGNAALVGEATDSDPFTPPANLDLWRPATGDTITLPYTAPASSSPTCSAGPDRTVLPAELASLDGTVSDDGPLANVSASWSLISGPGEVYFYTPDAVDTTADFGALGEYVLRLTVDDGDHTAFDDVCVTVTEGSAEEVRIASGNDDGEEDNANGAMSLTSTDLELVHDTAGAGKVQTVGMRFLPGVPQGAAITNAWIQFTTDETSTGAANLTFRGQAADDAPAFTTGDFNISSRPVTTASVAWNPPEWLVVPETGPAQRTPDLSPIVEEIISRPGWSAGNGMVIIATGSGQRVAESYNGSSSTAALLHVEYAVTVPPLTLWNFTNFTPAERADPSISGPSANPDLDPFVNIFEFGFNLDPRVGNPNVMDVRLVNDGGTDYPALAYPRRKNGTGTPGVDYSADGITYRVLTSEDLLTWSGGVSRVEFFSVTDDGNGVTETVEIRSENPAGSLDREFLRLEINSP
;
A
#
# COMPACT_ATOMS: atom_id res chain seq x y z
N MET A 1 -44.86 -38.66 51.50
CA MET A 1 -44.28 -38.11 50.26
C MET A 1 -42.78 -38.08 50.45
N ALA A 2 -42.06 -39.04 49.86
CA ALA A 2 -40.60 -38.99 49.82
C ALA A 2 -40.19 -37.95 48.77
N LEU A 3 -39.34 -37.00 49.16
CA LEU A 3 -38.66 -36.12 48.21
C LEU A 3 -37.78 -37.00 47.33
N ALA A 4 -38.01 -36.98 46.02
CA ALA A 4 -37.08 -37.54 45.05
C ALA A 4 -35.74 -36.78 45.19
N ALA A 5 -34.68 -37.52 45.53
CA ALA A 5 -33.33 -36.99 45.49
C ALA A 5 -33.01 -36.52 44.06
N ALA A 6 -32.27 -35.41 43.93
CA ALA A 6 -31.74 -34.97 42.65
C ALA A 6 -30.99 -36.14 41.97
N PRO A 7 -31.05 -36.28 40.62
CA PRO A 7 -30.37 -37.36 39.93
C PRO A 7 -28.88 -37.34 40.29
N LEU A 8 -28.32 -38.49 40.66
CA LEU A 8 -26.87 -38.64 40.79
C LEU A 8 -26.20 -38.26 39.45
N PRO A 9 -24.96 -37.75 39.45
CA PRO A 9 -24.18 -37.59 38.22
C PRO A 9 -24.18 -38.89 37.41
N ALA A 10 -24.28 -38.80 36.08
CA ALA A 10 -24.18 -39.97 35.21
C ALA A 10 -22.91 -40.76 35.53
N ALA A 11 -23.00 -42.09 35.61
CA ALA A 11 -21.86 -42.94 35.95
C ALA A 11 -20.91 -43.19 34.76
N THR A 12 -20.92 -42.27 33.79
CA THR A 12 -20.14 -42.25 32.56
C THR A 12 -19.56 -40.86 32.31
N GLU A 13 -18.34 -40.79 31.79
CA GLU A 13 -17.65 -39.53 31.45
C GLU A 13 -16.60 -39.73 30.35
N LYS A 14 -15.93 -38.66 29.92
CA LYS A 14 -14.78 -38.72 28.99
C LYS A 14 -15.13 -39.43 27.67
N TYR A 15 -16.22 -38.97 27.07
CA TYR A 15 -16.78 -39.53 25.85
C TYR A 15 -15.90 -39.21 24.63
N ARG A 16 -15.84 -40.15 23.69
CA ARG A 16 -15.27 -39.93 22.34
C ARG A 16 -15.90 -40.89 21.34
N LEU A 17 -15.88 -40.50 20.08
CA LEU A 17 -16.27 -41.35 18.95
C LEU A 17 -15.04 -41.72 18.13
N ILE A 18 -15.03 -42.90 17.53
CA ILE A 18 -13.90 -43.38 16.73
C ILE A 18 -14.39 -44.03 15.44
N TRP A 19 -13.75 -43.64 14.34
CA TRP A 19 -13.83 -44.37 13.08
C TRP A 19 -12.83 -45.53 13.09
N ARG A 20 -13.35 -46.75 13.20
CA ARG A 20 -12.57 -47.99 13.24
C ARG A 20 -12.71 -48.80 11.95
N ASP A 21 -13.95 -48.96 11.51
CA ASP A 21 -14.36 -49.72 10.33
C ASP A 21 -15.02 -48.76 9.32
N ASP A 22 -15.88 -49.25 8.42
CA ASP A 22 -16.54 -48.45 7.38
C ASP A 22 -17.29 -47.22 7.95
N PRO A 23 -16.85 -45.99 7.66
CA PRO A 23 -17.45 -44.78 8.19
C PRO A 23 -18.91 -44.52 7.78
N SER A 24 -19.38 -45.16 6.72
CA SER A 24 -20.75 -44.98 6.24
C SER A 24 -21.77 -45.85 6.99
N THR A 25 -21.33 -46.96 7.60
CA THR A 25 -22.24 -47.97 8.17
C THR A 25 -21.93 -48.39 9.60
N THR A 26 -20.88 -47.82 10.21
CA THR A 26 -20.44 -48.18 11.57
C THR A 26 -20.28 -46.95 12.46
N MET A 27 -20.00 -47.13 13.75
CA MET A 27 -19.49 -46.08 14.66
C MET A 27 -18.99 -46.75 15.95
N THR A 28 -17.83 -46.38 16.47
CA THR A 28 -17.42 -46.82 17.81
C THR A 28 -17.67 -45.72 18.83
N VAL A 29 -18.51 -46.02 19.83
CA VAL A 29 -18.77 -45.12 20.97
C VAL A 29 -17.86 -45.52 22.13
N GLY A 30 -17.00 -44.61 22.58
CA GLY A 30 -16.05 -44.81 23.66
C GLY A 30 -16.31 -43.91 24.87
N TRP A 31 -16.21 -44.44 26.09
CA TRP A 31 -16.34 -43.65 27.32
C TRP A 31 -15.55 -44.26 28.48
N ASN A 32 -15.37 -43.48 29.55
CA ASN A 32 -14.90 -43.97 30.84
C ASN A 32 -16.11 -44.31 31.74
N GLN A 33 -16.20 -45.55 32.21
CA GLN A 33 -17.19 -45.96 33.19
C GLN A 33 -16.69 -45.68 34.61
N VAL A 34 -17.43 -44.89 35.39
CA VAL A 34 -17.06 -44.55 36.79
C VAL A 34 -17.90 -45.30 37.84
N GLY A 35 -19.04 -45.87 37.46
CA GLY A 35 -19.90 -46.67 38.33
C GLY A 35 -21.01 -47.38 37.56
N GLY A 36 -21.95 -48.08 38.21
CA GLY A 36 -23.02 -48.81 37.52
C GLY A 36 -22.54 -50.10 36.81
N SER A 37 -23.47 -51.00 36.49
CA SER A 37 -23.17 -52.25 35.77
C SER A 37 -23.97 -52.38 34.48
N ASN A 38 -23.51 -53.25 33.58
CA ASN A 38 -24.13 -53.51 32.27
C ASN A 38 -24.38 -52.25 31.42
N PRO A 39 -23.39 -51.36 31.25
CA PRO A 39 -23.59 -50.16 30.46
C PRO A 39 -23.90 -50.56 29.01
N THR A 40 -24.84 -49.85 28.38
CA THR A 40 -25.35 -50.15 27.04
C THR A 40 -25.61 -48.84 26.31
N VAL A 41 -25.15 -48.74 25.06
CA VAL A 41 -25.50 -47.62 24.16
C VAL A 41 -26.88 -47.89 23.58
N HIS A 42 -27.81 -46.97 23.74
CA HIS A 42 -29.14 -47.00 23.10
C HIS A 42 -29.16 -45.91 22.04
N TYR A 43 -29.55 -46.24 20.80
CA TYR A 43 -29.42 -45.33 19.65
C TYR A 43 -30.53 -45.52 18.61
N ASP A 44 -30.82 -44.45 17.90
CA ASP A 44 -31.88 -44.35 16.89
C ASP A 44 -31.64 -43.10 16.01
N THR A 45 -32.30 -43.04 14.86
CA THR A 45 -32.34 -41.86 13.97
C THR A 45 -33.31 -40.79 14.47
N VAL A 46 -34.20 -41.16 15.41
CA VAL A 46 -35.14 -40.25 16.06
C VAL A 46 -34.60 -39.87 17.44
N ASP A 47 -34.69 -38.59 17.79
CA ASP A 47 -34.30 -38.08 19.10
C ASP A 47 -35.38 -38.40 20.15
N HIS A 48 -35.05 -39.27 21.10
CA HIS A 48 -35.92 -39.65 22.22
C HIS A 48 -35.47 -39.02 23.55
N GLY A 49 -34.59 -38.01 23.50
CA GLY A 49 -34.02 -37.38 24.69
C GLY A 49 -33.23 -38.39 25.53
N THR A 50 -33.50 -38.45 26.83
CA THR A 50 -32.76 -39.29 27.79
C THR A 50 -33.46 -40.60 28.17
N ASP A 51 -34.51 -41.03 27.45
CA ASP A 51 -35.20 -42.29 27.73
C ASP A 51 -34.61 -43.46 26.91
N PRO A 52 -33.76 -44.33 27.49
CA PRO A 52 -33.11 -45.41 26.76
C PRO A 52 -34.11 -46.46 26.23
N GLY A 53 -35.30 -46.59 26.82
CA GLY A 53 -36.30 -47.57 26.43
C GLY A 53 -37.03 -47.23 25.12
N SER A 54 -36.96 -45.97 24.69
CA SER A 54 -37.63 -45.48 23.47
C SER A 54 -36.76 -45.60 22.21
N TYR A 55 -35.45 -45.79 22.36
CA TYR A 55 -34.54 -45.99 21.23
C TYR A 55 -34.68 -47.40 20.63
N ALA A 56 -34.81 -47.49 19.31
CA ALA A 56 -35.06 -48.76 18.61
C ALA A 56 -33.87 -49.76 18.67
N SER A 57 -32.64 -49.27 18.82
CA SER A 57 -31.43 -50.10 18.80
C SER A 57 -30.61 -49.94 20.07
N SER A 58 -29.85 -51.00 20.41
CA SER A 58 -28.92 -50.95 21.54
C SER A 58 -27.67 -51.81 21.31
N ARG A 59 -26.56 -51.47 21.96
CA ARG A 59 -25.28 -52.18 21.90
C ARG A 59 -24.53 -52.11 23.23
N SER A 60 -24.30 -53.25 23.86
CA SER A 60 -23.38 -53.35 25.01
C SER A 60 -21.91 -53.28 24.53
N PRO A 61 -20.96 -52.89 25.40
CA PRO A 61 -19.55 -52.83 25.06
C PRO A 61 -19.03 -54.12 24.41
N ASP A 62 -18.41 -53.98 23.25
CA ASP A 62 -17.64 -55.01 22.57
C ASP A 62 -16.27 -55.21 23.22
N ARG A 63 -15.75 -54.14 23.84
CA ARG A 63 -14.45 -54.15 24.50
C ARG A 63 -14.46 -53.27 25.74
N SER A 64 -13.89 -53.80 26.82
CA SER A 64 -13.67 -53.09 28.08
C SER A 64 -12.20 -53.22 28.47
N VAL A 65 -11.53 -52.11 28.79
CA VAL A 65 -10.12 -52.11 29.16
C VAL A 65 -9.80 -51.05 30.22
N SER A 66 -9.22 -51.50 31.34
CA SER A 66 -8.68 -50.61 32.36
C SER A 66 -7.32 -50.07 31.92
N TYR A 67 -7.26 -48.79 31.58
CA TYR A 67 -6.04 -48.17 31.07
C TYR A 67 -5.98 -46.68 31.44
N ARG A 68 -4.79 -46.18 31.78
CA ARG A 68 -4.54 -44.78 32.22
C ARG A 68 -5.48 -44.29 33.34
N GLY A 69 -5.82 -45.19 34.26
CA GLY A 69 -6.71 -44.91 35.39
C GLY A 69 -8.19 -44.75 35.03
N MET A 70 -8.59 -45.21 33.84
CA MET A 70 -9.96 -45.19 33.35
C MET A 70 -10.43 -46.62 33.03
N SER A 71 -11.72 -46.89 33.22
CA SER A 71 -12.40 -48.10 32.76
C SER A 71 -13.00 -47.82 31.38
N ASN A 72 -12.18 -47.95 30.34
CA ASN A 72 -12.58 -47.59 28.98
C ASN A 72 -13.52 -48.66 28.42
N GLN A 73 -14.70 -48.23 27.97
CA GLN A 73 -15.71 -49.07 27.34
C GLN A 73 -15.84 -48.64 25.87
N PHE A 74 -16.00 -49.61 24.98
CA PHE A 74 -16.20 -49.37 23.55
C PHE A 74 -17.35 -50.23 23.03
N ALA A 75 -18.40 -49.59 22.53
CA ALA A 75 -19.51 -50.24 21.83
C ALA A 75 -19.40 -49.95 20.34
N ARG A 76 -19.31 -51.01 19.52
CA ARG A 76 -19.13 -50.92 18.07
C ARG A 76 -20.50 -51.09 17.40
N LEU A 77 -21.06 -49.97 16.97
CA LEU A 77 -22.32 -49.90 16.23
C LEU A 77 -22.05 -50.29 14.76
N ALA A 78 -22.98 -51.02 14.15
CA ALA A 78 -22.87 -51.51 12.79
C ALA A 78 -24.26 -51.60 12.14
N GLY A 79 -24.30 -51.62 10.80
CA GLY A 79 -25.56 -51.62 10.05
C GLY A 79 -26.29 -50.28 10.10
N LEU A 80 -25.55 -49.19 10.31
CA LEU A 80 -26.07 -47.84 10.30
C LEU A 80 -26.37 -47.39 8.86
N GLN A 81 -27.30 -46.45 8.71
CA GLN A 81 -27.56 -45.78 7.46
C GLN A 81 -26.46 -44.74 7.19
N ALA A 82 -26.03 -44.64 5.93
CA ALA A 82 -25.07 -43.63 5.50
C ALA A 82 -25.66 -42.22 5.58
N ASP A 83 -24.78 -41.24 5.74
CA ASP A 83 -25.11 -39.81 5.83
C ASP A 83 -26.27 -39.46 6.78
N THR A 84 -26.37 -40.17 7.90
CA THR A 84 -27.54 -40.13 8.79
C THR A 84 -27.13 -39.70 10.19
N VAL A 85 -27.91 -38.79 10.79
CA VAL A 85 -27.76 -38.41 12.19
C VAL A 85 -28.41 -39.47 13.07
N TYR A 86 -27.63 -39.99 14.02
CA TYR A 86 -28.07 -40.87 15.09
C TYR A 86 -27.97 -40.16 16.43
N TYR A 87 -29.03 -40.28 17.22
CA TYR A 87 -29.06 -39.86 18.61
C TYR A 87 -28.80 -41.06 19.49
N PHE A 88 -28.10 -40.86 20.61
CA PHE A 88 -27.82 -41.95 21.54
C PHE A 88 -27.67 -41.49 22.99
N VAL A 89 -27.87 -42.45 23.88
CA VAL A 89 -27.56 -42.36 25.31
C VAL A 89 -26.83 -43.61 25.76
N ILE A 90 -26.07 -43.51 26.85
CA ILE A 90 -25.47 -44.67 27.52
C ILE A 90 -26.23 -44.88 28.82
N ALA A 91 -26.88 -46.03 28.95
CA ALA A 91 -27.61 -46.43 30.16
C ALA A 91 -26.91 -47.59 30.85
N ASP A 92 -26.81 -47.54 32.17
CA ASP A 92 -26.33 -48.62 33.03
C ASP A 92 -27.37 -48.95 34.10
N SER A 93 -27.03 -49.84 35.04
CA SER A 93 -27.94 -50.28 36.09
C SER A 93 -28.51 -49.15 36.98
N ASN A 94 -27.84 -47.99 37.04
CA ASN A 94 -28.12 -46.93 38.00
C ASN A 94 -28.25 -45.53 37.36
N SER A 95 -27.85 -45.33 36.10
CA SER A 95 -27.80 -44.01 35.46
C SER A 95 -27.98 -44.03 33.94
N THR A 96 -28.28 -42.87 33.36
CA THR A 96 -28.30 -42.64 31.91
C THR A 96 -27.54 -41.35 31.61
N SER A 97 -26.69 -41.35 30.59
CA SER A 97 -25.96 -40.16 30.15
C SER A 97 -26.90 -39.06 29.64
N GLN A 98 -26.34 -37.87 29.41
CA GLN A 98 -27.02 -36.91 28.53
C GLN A 98 -27.19 -37.48 27.11
N ARG A 99 -28.10 -36.88 26.35
CA ARG A 99 -28.36 -37.19 24.96
C ARG A 99 -27.25 -36.64 24.07
N PHE A 100 -26.60 -37.52 23.32
CA PHE A 100 -25.58 -37.19 22.33
C PHE A 100 -26.07 -37.49 20.91
N SER A 101 -25.37 -36.99 19.90
CA SER A 101 -25.60 -37.37 18.51
C SER A 101 -24.31 -37.52 17.72
N PHE A 102 -24.40 -38.26 16.62
CA PHE A 102 -23.37 -38.30 15.59
C PHE A 102 -23.97 -38.44 14.19
N ARG A 103 -23.19 -38.13 13.14
CA ARG A 103 -23.55 -38.33 11.73
C ARG A 103 -22.58 -39.32 11.11
N THR A 104 -23.10 -40.33 10.43
CA THR A 104 -22.32 -41.27 9.62
C THR A 104 -21.78 -40.59 8.36
N ALA A 105 -20.70 -41.12 7.79
CA ALA A 105 -20.18 -40.62 6.53
C ALA A 105 -21.13 -40.97 5.36
N PRO A 106 -21.04 -40.27 4.22
CA PRO A 106 -21.72 -40.70 3.01
C PRO A 106 -21.13 -42.00 2.45
N ASP A 107 -21.96 -42.78 1.77
CA ASP A 107 -21.58 -43.94 0.96
C ASP A 107 -21.40 -43.60 -0.54
N THR A 108 -21.66 -42.34 -0.93
CA THR A 108 -21.48 -41.82 -2.28
C THR A 108 -20.56 -40.58 -2.27
N PRO A 109 -19.89 -40.26 -3.40
CA PRO A 109 -19.03 -39.07 -3.47
C PRO A 109 -19.83 -37.77 -3.36
N GLN A 110 -19.92 -37.25 -2.15
CA GLN A 110 -20.53 -35.96 -1.84
C GLN A 110 -19.65 -35.14 -0.87
N PRO A 111 -19.75 -33.80 -0.90
CA PRO A 111 -18.85 -32.96 -0.12
C PRO A 111 -18.98 -33.14 1.40
N PHE A 112 -17.87 -33.07 2.12
CA PHE A 112 -17.82 -32.99 3.58
C PHE A 112 -16.57 -32.24 4.03
N THR A 113 -16.53 -31.83 5.31
CA THR A 113 -15.33 -31.24 5.93
C THR A 113 -14.72 -32.15 6.98
N PHE A 114 -13.40 -32.06 7.17
CA PHE A 114 -12.70 -32.65 8.30
C PHE A 114 -11.70 -31.64 8.90
N ILE A 115 -11.32 -31.88 10.16
CA ILE A 115 -10.24 -31.13 10.80
C ILE A 115 -9.01 -32.03 10.94
N ALA A 116 -7.82 -31.49 10.70
CA ALA A 116 -6.57 -32.21 10.87
C ALA A 116 -5.51 -31.41 11.65
N GLY A 117 -4.64 -32.11 12.37
CA GLY A 117 -3.55 -31.53 13.15
C GLY A 117 -3.18 -32.41 14.35
N GLY A 118 -2.31 -31.93 15.22
CA GLY A 118 -1.82 -32.66 16.39
C GLY A 118 -1.03 -31.77 17.34
N ASP A 119 -0.34 -32.39 18.30
CA ASP A 119 0.49 -31.68 19.28
C ASP A 119 -0.34 -30.77 20.18
N SER A 120 -1.29 -31.34 20.93
CA SER A 120 -2.13 -30.58 21.87
C SER A 120 -1.50 -30.45 23.26
N ARG A 121 -0.71 -31.45 23.66
CA ARG A 121 0.16 -31.51 24.85
C ARG A 121 -0.37 -30.73 26.07
N ASN A 122 0.40 -29.79 26.61
CA ASN A 122 0.25 -29.26 27.97
C ASN A 122 -0.11 -27.77 28.05
N ASN A 123 -0.08 -27.01 26.96
CA ASN A 123 -0.53 -25.62 26.98
C ASN A 123 -2.05 -25.57 26.73
N ARG A 124 -2.77 -25.68 27.86
CA ARG A 124 -4.19 -26.04 27.90
C ARG A 124 -5.13 -25.01 27.27
N GLY A 125 -4.87 -23.72 27.42
CA GLY A 125 -5.75 -22.68 26.86
C GLY A 125 -5.90 -22.83 25.34
N PRO A 126 -4.79 -22.84 24.58
CA PRO A 126 -4.81 -23.15 23.15
C PRO A 126 -5.43 -24.51 22.79
N ARG A 127 -5.11 -25.58 23.56
CA ARG A 127 -5.74 -26.90 23.37
C ARG A 127 -7.26 -26.84 23.49
N GLN A 128 -7.78 -26.17 24.52
CA GLN A 128 -9.21 -26.00 24.75
C GLN A 128 -9.86 -25.18 23.64
N ASN A 129 -9.19 -24.12 23.17
CA ASN A 129 -9.65 -23.33 22.03
C ASN A 129 -9.73 -24.14 20.73
N ALA A 130 -8.73 -24.98 20.45
CA ALA A 130 -8.74 -25.87 19.29
C ALA A 130 -9.83 -26.94 19.39
N ASN A 131 -10.08 -27.50 20.59
CA ASN A 131 -11.20 -28.41 20.80
C ASN A 131 -12.55 -27.70 20.59
N LEU A 132 -12.68 -26.44 21.05
CA LEU A 132 -13.87 -25.63 20.80
C LEU A 132 -14.07 -25.38 19.29
N MET A 133 -13.01 -25.21 18.49
CA MET A 133 -13.15 -25.13 17.03
C MET A 133 -13.81 -26.37 16.42
N VAL A 134 -13.50 -27.58 16.92
CA VAL A 134 -14.16 -28.82 16.47
C VAL A 134 -15.67 -28.75 16.71
N SER A 135 -16.07 -28.27 17.89
CA SER A 135 -17.48 -28.06 18.26
C SER A 135 -18.17 -27.02 17.37
N LYS A 136 -17.49 -25.92 17.05
CA LYS A 136 -18.02 -24.82 16.22
C LYS A 136 -18.13 -25.16 14.74
N LEU A 137 -17.16 -25.91 14.19
CA LEU A 137 -17.07 -26.20 12.75
C LEU A 137 -17.78 -27.50 12.34
N ARG A 138 -18.14 -28.36 13.31
CA ARG A 138 -18.90 -29.61 13.11
C ARG A 138 -18.37 -30.51 11.97
N PRO A 139 -17.05 -30.77 11.88
CA PRO A 139 -16.51 -31.62 10.82
C PRO A 139 -17.02 -33.06 10.91
N LEU A 140 -16.93 -33.81 9.81
CA LEU A 140 -17.27 -35.23 9.77
C LEU A 140 -16.36 -36.07 10.68
N PHE A 141 -15.09 -35.71 10.79
CA PHE A 141 -14.12 -36.33 11.69
C PHE A 141 -12.93 -35.40 11.98
N VAL A 142 -12.11 -35.79 12.96
CA VAL A 142 -10.80 -35.20 13.25
C VAL A 142 -9.69 -36.20 12.95
N ALA A 143 -8.81 -35.90 12.01
CA ALA A 143 -7.54 -36.58 11.78
C ALA A 143 -6.49 -36.05 12.77
N PHE A 144 -6.29 -36.76 13.89
CA PHE A 144 -5.44 -36.30 14.98
C PHE A 144 -4.06 -36.97 14.91
N GLY A 145 -3.04 -36.19 14.53
CA GLY A 145 -1.69 -36.62 14.15
C GLY A 145 -0.72 -36.96 15.30
N GLY A 146 -1.21 -37.28 16.50
CA GLY A 146 -0.40 -37.67 17.65
C GLY A 146 -0.04 -36.54 18.61
N ASP A 147 0.69 -36.89 19.69
CA ASP A 147 1.06 -35.98 20.78
C ASP A 147 -0.16 -35.34 21.46
N PHE A 148 -1.02 -36.22 21.96
CA PHE A 148 -2.19 -35.85 22.75
C PHE A 148 -1.75 -35.25 24.09
N ILE A 149 -0.72 -35.84 24.69
CA ILE A 149 -0.23 -35.50 26.03
C ILE A 149 1.25 -35.15 26.02
N ASP A 150 1.73 -34.51 27.09
CA ASP A 150 3.13 -34.12 27.25
C ASP A 150 3.99 -35.24 27.88
N THR A 151 3.38 -36.12 28.65
CA THR A 151 4.00 -37.33 29.17
C THR A 151 2.92 -38.38 29.34
N ASP A 152 3.19 -39.60 28.88
CA ASP A 152 2.22 -40.71 28.82
C ASP A 152 1.85 -41.21 30.23
N THR A 153 1.06 -40.42 30.95
CA THR A 153 0.66 -40.61 32.36
C THR A 153 -0.85 -40.64 32.49
N SER A 154 -1.35 -41.34 33.50
CA SER A 154 -2.80 -41.45 33.75
C SER A 154 -3.48 -40.09 33.95
N SER A 155 -2.83 -39.18 34.68
CA SER A 155 -3.39 -37.85 34.98
C SER A 155 -3.52 -36.99 33.73
N GLN A 156 -2.50 -36.94 32.88
CA GLN A 156 -2.56 -36.13 31.66
C GLN A 156 -3.57 -36.67 30.65
N TRP A 157 -3.71 -37.99 30.51
CA TRP A 157 -4.76 -38.57 29.66
C TRP A 157 -6.16 -38.23 30.16
N GLN A 158 -6.40 -38.34 31.46
CA GLN A 158 -7.68 -37.97 32.04
C GLN A 158 -7.97 -36.48 31.85
N GLU A 159 -6.96 -35.62 31.99
CA GLU A 159 -7.09 -34.18 31.72
C GLU A 159 -7.37 -33.89 30.24
N TRP A 160 -6.65 -34.54 29.33
CA TRP A 160 -6.86 -34.39 27.90
C TRP A 160 -8.30 -34.76 27.52
N PHE A 161 -8.82 -35.88 28.03
CA PHE A 161 -10.21 -36.27 27.77
C PHE A 161 -11.22 -35.32 28.41
N ASN A 162 -10.91 -34.68 29.54
CA ASN A 162 -11.76 -33.63 30.10
C ASN A 162 -11.84 -32.44 29.14
N ASP A 163 -10.70 -31.99 28.62
CA ASP A 163 -10.65 -30.88 27.65
C ASP A 163 -11.26 -31.28 26.29
N TRP A 164 -11.16 -32.55 25.90
CA TRP A 164 -11.76 -33.07 24.67
C TRP A 164 -13.29 -32.93 24.66
N GLN A 165 -13.94 -32.92 25.84
CA GLN A 165 -15.39 -32.73 25.90
C GLN A 165 -15.85 -31.36 25.36
N LEU A 166 -14.95 -30.38 25.24
CA LEU A 166 -15.22 -29.10 24.57
C LEU A 166 -15.46 -29.23 23.06
N SER A 167 -15.12 -30.38 22.45
CA SER A 167 -15.42 -30.68 21.05
C SER A 167 -16.88 -31.06 20.81
N ILE A 168 -17.67 -31.28 21.86
CA ILE A 168 -19.09 -31.59 21.77
C ILE A 168 -19.85 -30.29 21.53
N SER A 169 -20.66 -30.24 20.47
CA SER A 169 -21.50 -29.09 20.16
C SER A 169 -22.61 -28.88 21.19
N PRO A 170 -23.15 -27.65 21.36
CA PRO A 170 -24.20 -27.38 22.34
C PRO A 170 -25.47 -28.24 22.21
N ASP A 171 -25.76 -28.73 21.00
CA ASP A 171 -26.86 -29.64 20.71
C ASP A 171 -26.56 -31.12 21.04
N GLY A 172 -25.33 -31.43 21.48
CA GLY A 172 -24.88 -32.77 21.84
C GLY A 172 -24.17 -33.52 20.70
N ARG A 173 -23.92 -32.89 19.55
CA ARG A 173 -23.18 -33.51 18.45
C ARG A 173 -21.72 -33.76 18.83
N MET A 174 -21.30 -35.01 18.74
CA MET A 174 -19.92 -35.44 18.98
C MET A 174 -19.20 -35.71 17.65
N THR A 175 -17.91 -35.38 17.57
CA THR A 175 -17.09 -35.62 16.37
C THR A 175 -16.14 -36.81 16.55
N PRO A 176 -16.10 -37.77 15.60
CA PRO A 176 -15.18 -38.91 15.65
C PRO A 176 -13.71 -38.54 15.43
N VAL A 177 -12.82 -39.28 16.09
CA VAL A 177 -11.37 -39.13 15.96
C VAL A 177 -10.77 -40.29 15.16
N VAL A 178 -9.90 -39.96 14.20
CA VAL A 178 -8.99 -40.88 13.51
C VAL A 178 -7.60 -40.63 14.09
N ALA A 179 -7.21 -41.44 15.08
CA ALA A 179 -6.03 -41.21 15.90
C ALA A 179 -4.75 -41.82 15.30
N ALA A 180 -3.72 -41.00 15.16
CA ALA A 180 -2.33 -41.41 14.96
C ALA A 180 -1.58 -41.49 16.29
N ARG A 181 -0.31 -41.90 16.26
CA ARG A 181 0.58 -41.97 17.43
C ARG A 181 1.71 -40.95 17.27
N GLY A 182 1.99 -40.17 18.31
CA GLY A 182 3.19 -39.33 18.40
C GLY A 182 4.21 -39.87 19.41
N ASN A 183 5.40 -39.23 19.47
CA ASN A 183 6.48 -39.70 20.34
C ASN A 183 6.17 -39.53 21.83
N HIS A 184 5.20 -38.69 22.20
CA HIS A 184 4.75 -38.58 23.59
C HIS A 184 3.81 -39.72 24.01
N GLU A 185 3.29 -40.51 23.08
CA GLU A 185 2.64 -41.79 23.37
C GLU A 185 3.69 -42.92 23.35
N PHE A 186 4.22 -43.27 24.52
CA PHE A 186 5.36 -44.20 24.66
C PHE A 186 5.08 -45.63 24.19
N SER A 187 3.82 -45.97 23.88
CA SER A 187 3.44 -47.26 23.30
C SER A 187 2.23 -47.12 22.40
N ASN A 188 2.16 -47.94 21.34
CA ASN A 188 0.94 -48.16 20.56
C ASN A 188 -0.27 -48.53 21.44
N SER A 189 -0.03 -49.18 22.59
CA SER A 189 -1.07 -49.53 23.55
C SER A 189 -1.84 -48.31 24.05
N SER A 190 -1.22 -47.13 24.11
CA SER A 190 -1.90 -45.89 24.50
C SER A 190 -3.00 -45.54 23.53
N ILE A 191 -2.72 -45.57 22.23
CA ILE A 191 -3.73 -45.32 21.20
C ILE A 191 -4.75 -46.47 21.14
N VAL A 192 -4.30 -47.72 21.14
CA VAL A 192 -5.18 -48.90 21.03
C VAL A 192 -6.17 -48.99 22.20
N ASN A 193 -5.75 -48.73 23.43
CA ASN A 193 -6.61 -48.90 24.61
C ASN A 193 -7.49 -47.69 24.89
N LEU A 194 -7.17 -46.52 24.35
CA LEU A 194 -7.94 -45.28 24.55
C LEU A 194 -8.86 -44.94 23.38
N PHE A 195 -8.55 -45.40 22.17
CA PHE A 195 -9.32 -45.10 20.96
C PHE A 195 -9.85 -46.34 20.23
N ASP A 196 -9.48 -47.57 20.60
CA ASP A 196 -9.96 -48.80 19.93
C ASP A 196 -9.73 -48.84 18.40
N VAL A 197 -8.58 -48.29 17.97
CA VAL A 197 -8.14 -48.29 16.56
C VAL A 197 -8.08 -49.72 15.97
N PRO A 198 -8.24 -49.90 14.65
CA PRO A 198 -8.44 -51.22 14.04
C PRO A 198 -7.21 -52.13 14.09
N GLN A 199 -6.01 -51.58 14.22
CA GLN A 199 -4.74 -52.32 14.18
C GLN A 199 -3.84 -51.96 15.36
N SER A 200 -3.18 -52.96 15.95
CA SER A 200 -2.26 -52.76 17.08
C SER A 200 -0.95 -52.07 16.71
N SER A 201 -0.61 -52.04 15.41
CA SER A 201 0.50 -51.27 14.86
C SER A 201 0.20 -49.79 14.67
N VAL A 202 -1.06 -49.35 14.82
CA VAL A 202 -1.51 -47.96 14.68
C VAL A 202 -1.19 -47.37 13.29
N TYR A 203 -1.13 -48.22 12.26
CA TYR A 203 -1.26 -47.80 10.87
C TYR A 203 -2.45 -48.52 10.24
N TYR A 204 -3.28 -47.77 9.51
CA TYR A 204 -4.53 -48.25 8.92
C TYR A 204 -5.07 -47.22 7.92
N ALA A 205 -6.04 -47.64 7.09
CA ALA A 205 -6.70 -46.78 6.13
C ALA A 205 -8.22 -46.85 6.30
N LEU A 206 -8.89 -45.72 6.06
CA LEU A 206 -10.35 -45.58 6.05
C LEU A 206 -10.77 -44.89 4.76
N THR A 207 -11.97 -45.21 4.27
CA THR A 207 -12.54 -44.55 3.08
C THR A 207 -13.81 -43.80 3.47
N PHE A 208 -13.95 -42.57 3.00
CA PHE A 208 -15.07 -41.68 3.30
C PHE A 208 -15.74 -41.22 2.01
N GLY A 209 -17.06 -41.05 2.03
CA GLY A 209 -17.81 -40.56 0.87
C GLY A 209 -17.85 -41.58 -0.28
N GLY A 210 -18.07 -42.86 0.03
CA GLY A 210 -17.93 -43.95 -0.94
C GLY A 210 -16.47 -44.14 -1.37
N ASN A 211 -16.09 -43.59 -2.53
CA ASN A 211 -14.71 -43.59 -3.05
C ASN A 211 -14.10 -42.18 -3.11
N LEU A 212 -14.68 -41.21 -2.39
CA LEU A 212 -14.24 -39.82 -2.48
C LEU A 212 -12.88 -39.56 -1.82
N LEU A 213 -12.69 -39.99 -0.58
CA LEU A 213 -11.42 -39.80 0.16
C LEU A 213 -10.96 -41.11 0.78
N ARG A 214 -9.72 -41.50 0.49
CA ARG A 214 -9.02 -42.53 1.25
C ARG A 214 -7.98 -41.89 2.15
N SER A 215 -8.17 -42.05 3.47
CA SER A 215 -7.29 -41.49 4.49
C SER A 215 -6.40 -42.58 5.08
N TYR A 216 -5.10 -42.34 5.05
CA TYR A 216 -4.07 -43.22 5.61
C TYR A 216 -3.54 -42.63 6.92
N THR A 217 -3.61 -43.40 8.00
CA THR A 217 -2.90 -43.11 9.25
C THR A 217 -1.62 -43.94 9.27
N LEU A 218 -0.45 -43.30 9.33
CA LEU A 218 0.85 -43.97 9.45
C LEU A 218 1.45 -43.73 10.84
N ASN A 219 2.35 -44.61 11.23
CA ASN A 219 3.01 -44.58 12.54
C ASN A 219 4.52 -44.35 12.34
N SER A 220 4.96 -43.12 12.56
CA SER A 220 6.38 -42.69 12.53
C SER A 220 7.13 -43.01 13.83
N GLU A 221 6.49 -43.68 14.79
CA GLU A 221 7.10 -44.09 16.06
C GLU A 221 7.44 -45.59 16.08
N ILE A 222 7.43 -46.21 14.90
CA ILE A 222 7.91 -47.56 14.60
C ILE A 222 8.64 -47.51 13.25
N VAL A 223 9.30 -48.62 12.86
CA VAL A 223 10.00 -48.69 11.56
C VAL A 223 9.07 -48.31 10.40
N GLU A 224 9.45 -47.28 9.68
CA GLU A 224 8.67 -46.59 8.63
C GLU A 224 8.63 -47.43 7.35
N GLY A 225 9.77 -48.08 7.04
CA GLY A 225 9.93 -49.01 5.94
C GLY A 225 9.34 -50.41 6.20
N GLY A 226 9.82 -51.41 5.46
CA GLY A 226 9.44 -52.80 5.68
C GLY A 226 7.95 -53.07 5.48
N SER A 227 7.29 -53.64 6.49
CA SER A 227 5.88 -54.06 6.42
C SER A 227 4.92 -52.89 6.25
N GLN A 228 5.17 -51.76 6.91
CA GLN A 228 4.32 -50.58 6.84
C GLN A 228 4.38 -49.95 5.44
N ALA A 229 5.57 -49.67 4.91
CA ALA A 229 5.74 -49.15 3.56
C ALA A 229 5.21 -50.10 2.47
N SER A 230 5.43 -51.43 2.62
CA SER A 230 4.92 -52.43 1.67
C SER A 230 3.39 -52.50 1.70
N TRP A 231 2.78 -52.41 2.89
CA TRP A 231 1.33 -52.33 3.05
C TRP A 231 0.76 -51.08 2.40
N LEU A 232 1.38 -49.91 2.67
CA LEU A 232 0.96 -48.63 2.11
C LEU A 232 0.98 -48.66 0.57
N ASP A 233 2.08 -49.12 -0.04
CA ASP A 233 2.20 -49.20 -1.49
C ASP A 233 1.17 -50.17 -2.10
N GLY A 234 0.99 -51.33 -1.49
CA GLY A 234 0.01 -52.33 -1.94
C GLY A 234 -1.43 -51.85 -1.81
N ASP A 235 -1.77 -51.17 -0.72
CA ASP A 235 -3.11 -50.64 -0.47
C ASP A 235 -3.44 -49.46 -1.40
N LEU A 236 -2.50 -48.53 -1.60
CA LEU A 236 -2.64 -47.44 -2.58
C LEU A 236 -2.82 -47.98 -3.99
N ALA A 237 -2.08 -49.01 -4.38
CA ALA A 237 -2.24 -49.67 -5.68
C ALA A 237 -3.64 -50.30 -5.83
N ALA A 238 -4.11 -51.01 -4.80
CA ALA A 238 -5.43 -51.65 -4.78
C ALA A 238 -6.60 -50.66 -4.80
N ASN A 239 -6.37 -49.43 -4.33
CA ASN A 239 -7.37 -48.37 -4.23
C ASN A 239 -7.07 -47.18 -5.15
N SER A 240 -6.42 -47.43 -6.30
CA SER A 240 -6.05 -46.38 -7.26
C SER A 240 -7.23 -45.61 -7.86
N GLY A 241 -8.45 -46.16 -7.78
CA GLY A 241 -9.69 -45.55 -8.28
C GLY A 241 -10.40 -44.58 -7.33
N VAL A 242 -9.86 -44.33 -6.12
CA VAL A 242 -10.41 -43.29 -5.23
C VAL A 242 -10.08 -41.89 -5.75
N THR A 243 -10.97 -40.92 -5.51
CA THR A 243 -10.82 -39.55 -6.03
C THR A 243 -9.66 -38.83 -5.36
N TRP A 244 -9.64 -38.82 -4.02
CA TRP A 244 -8.62 -38.15 -3.21
C TRP A 244 -7.92 -39.13 -2.27
N LYS A 245 -6.63 -38.93 -2.08
CA LYS A 245 -5.77 -39.69 -1.16
C LYS A 245 -5.11 -38.72 -0.20
N MET A 246 -5.24 -39.00 1.09
CA MET A 246 -4.52 -38.26 2.12
C MET A 246 -3.74 -39.18 3.06
N ALA A 247 -2.64 -38.68 3.62
CA ALA A 247 -1.96 -39.32 4.74
C ALA A 247 -1.84 -38.36 5.93
N GLN A 248 -1.88 -38.93 7.14
CA GLN A 248 -1.45 -38.27 8.37
C GLN A 248 -0.41 -39.13 9.09
N TYR A 249 0.60 -38.47 9.67
CA TYR A 249 1.59 -39.06 10.55
C TYR A 249 2.25 -37.98 11.41
N HIS A 250 3.01 -38.41 12.42
CA HIS A 250 3.47 -37.51 13.45
C HIS A 250 4.72 -36.73 13.05
N LYS A 251 5.85 -37.43 12.84
CA LYS A 251 7.14 -36.78 12.56
C LYS A 251 7.24 -36.34 11.10
N PRO A 252 7.50 -35.05 10.82
CA PRO A 252 7.57 -34.55 9.46
C PRO A 252 8.82 -35.04 8.75
N MET A 253 8.72 -35.24 7.43
CA MET A 253 9.89 -35.53 6.59
C MET A 253 10.88 -34.38 6.60
N ARG A 254 10.36 -33.15 6.51
CA ARG A 254 11.13 -31.89 6.45
C ARG A 254 10.51 -30.84 7.37
N PRO A 255 10.93 -30.75 8.65
CA PRO A 255 10.41 -29.78 9.61
C PRO A 255 10.76 -28.34 9.29
N HIS A 256 9.86 -27.36 9.46
CA HIS A 256 10.15 -25.93 9.20
C HIS A 256 10.74 -25.19 10.41
N THR A 257 11.49 -25.90 11.24
CA THR A 257 12.22 -25.33 12.37
C THR A 257 13.59 -25.98 12.53
N SER A 258 14.62 -25.16 12.71
CA SER A 258 15.99 -25.65 12.94
C SER A 258 16.15 -26.40 14.28
N GLY A 259 15.11 -26.39 15.13
CA GLY A 259 15.04 -27.15 16.38
C GLY A 259 14.59 -28.61 16.22
N LYS A 260 14.37 -29.10 15.00
CA LYS A 260 14.04 -30.49 14.68
C LYS A 260 15.00 -31.03 13.63
N SER A 261 15.22 -32.34 13.65
CA SER A 261 16.04 -33.03 12.66
C SER A 261 15.18 -33.51 11.49
N GLU A 262 15.77 -33.55 10.29
CA GLU A 262 15.13 -34.10 9.10
C GLU A 262 14.67 -35.56 9.26
N GLY A 263 13.42 -35.84 8.88
CA GLY A 263 12.80 -37.16 8.83
C GLY A 263 13.29 -37.97 7.63
N THR A 264 14.57 -38.34 7.64
CA THR A 264 15.21 -39.10 6.54
C THR A 264 14.65 -40.51 6.36
N GLY A 265 14.20 -41.15 7.45
CA GLY A 265 13.59 -42.47 7.42
C GLY A 265 12.20 -42.46 6.76
N GLU A 266 11.35 -41.53 7.19
CA GLU A 266 10.03 -41.26 6.63
C GLU A 266 10.13 -40.91 5.15
N TYR A 267 11.03 -39.97 4.80
CA TYR A 267 11.27 -39.58 3.41
C TYR A 267 11.70 -40.78 2.55
N GLY A 268 12.69 -41.56 3.01
CA GLY A 268 13.19 -42.73 2.29
C GLY A 268 12.17 -43.86 2.16
N ALA A 269 11.21 -43.96 3.08
CA ALA A 269 10.19 -44.98 3.07
C ALA A 269 8.95 -44.60 2.25
N TRP A 270 8.50 -43.34 2.31
CA TRP A 270 7.16 -42.97 1.87
C TRP A 270 7.11 -41.93 0.74
N ALA A 271 8.07 -41.01 0.61
CA ALA A 271 7.96 -39.89 -0.34
C ALA A 271 7.78 -40.37 -1.79
N SER A 272 8.55 -41.37 -2.22
CA SER A 272 8.40 -41.97 -3.57
C SER A 272 7.10 -42.74 -3.74
N ILE A 273 6.59 -43.37 -2.68
CA ILE A 273 5.28 -44.06 -2.73
C ILE A 273 4.17 -43.02 -2.90
N PHE A 274 4.20 -41.94 -2.12
CA PHE A 274 3.23 -40.86 -2.20
C PHE A 274 3.18 -40.26 -3.60
N PHE A 275 4.32 -39.89 -4.17
CA PHE A 275 4.36 -39.34 -5.53
C PHE A 275 3.90 -40.35 -6.58
N ASN A 276 4.46 -41.58 -6.58
CA ASN A 276 4.15 -42.58 -7.61
C ASN A 276 2.70 -43.10 -7.57
N ARG A 277 2.02 -42.98 -6.43
CA ARG A 277 0.62 -43.39 -6.24
C ARG A 277 -0.36 -42.22 -6.26
N GLY A 278 0.12 -41.00 -6.52
CA GLY A 278 -0.69 -39.79 -6.54
C GLY A 278 -1.37 -39.52 -5.20
N MET A 279 -0.57 -39.39 -4.14
CA MET A 279 -1.03 -38.86 -2.86
C MET A 279 -1.26 -37.35 -3.01
N ASP A 280 -2.45 -36.88 -2.67
CA ASP A 280 -2.83 -35.49 -2.89
C ASP A 280 -2.41 -34.61 -1.71
N LEU A 281 -2.72 -35.06 -0.49
CA LEU A 281 -2.53 -34.30 0.74
C LEU A 281 -1.79 -35.09 1.82
N VAL A 282 -0.82 -34.47 2.48
CA VAL A 282 -0.16 -35.00 3.67
C VAL A 282 -0.26 -33.99 4.80
N VAL A 283 -0.68 -34.45 5.98
CA VAL A 283 -0.74 -33.65 7.21
C VAL A 283 0.30 -34.16 8.19
N GLU A 284 1.26 -33.31 8.56
CA GLU A 284 2.35 -33.62 9.50
C GLU A 284 2.17 -32.90 10.84
N CYS A 285 2.96 -33.25 11.86
CA CYS A 285 2.86 -32.77 13.25
C CYS A 285 4.26 -32.50 13.86
N ASP A 286 4.45 -32.65 15.17
CA ASP A 286 5.72 -32.69 15.94
C ASP A 286 6.54 -31.38 16.03
N SER A 287 6.53 -30.51 15.01
CA SER A 287 7.34 -29.27 15.02
C SER A 287 6.69 -28.11 15.76
N HIS A 288 5.40 -28.21 16.12
CA HIS A 288 4.61 -27.20 16.83
C HIS A 288 4.57 -25.83 16.13
N LEU A 289 4.28 -25.84 14.83
CA LEU A 289 4.13 -24.65 14.00
C LEU A 289 3.16 -24.97 12.84
N VAL A 290 2.98 -24.03 11.91
CA VAL A 290 2.31 -24.31 10.64
C VAL A 290 3.21 -24.15 9.43
N LYS A 291 3.08 -25.07 8.47
CA LYS A 291 3.58 -24.95 7.10
C LYS A 291 2.49 -25.22 6.07
N ARG A 292 2.72 -24.67 4.89
CA ARG A 292 2.09 -24.98 3.61
C ARG A 292 3.21 -25.10 2.58
N THR A 293 3.23 -26.17 1.80
CA THR A 293 4.16 -26.32 0.67
C THR A 293 3.47 -25.99 -0.64
N TYR A 294 4.25 -25.69 -1.69
CA TYR A 294 3.78 -26.02 -3.04
C TYR A 294 3.66 -27.55 -3.17
N PRO A 295 2.92 -28.09 -4.14
CA PRO A 295 2.99 -29.52 -4.43
C PRO A 295 4.43 -29.91 -4.79
N VAL A 296 4.96 -30.96 -4.16
CA VAL A 296 6.36 -31.38 -4.33
C VAL A 296 6.48 -32.83 -4.72
N GLN A 297 7.55 -33.16 -5.45
CA GLN A 297 7.95 -34.53 -5.76
C GLN A 297 9.34 -34.81 -5.16
N PRO A 298 9.64 -36.06 -4.75
CA PRO A 298 10.98 -36.44 -4.32
C PRO A 298 11.96 -36.34 -5.50
N ASP A 299 13.07 -35.64 -5.31
CA ASP A 299 14.09 -35.39 -6.34
C ASP A 299 15.46 -35.11 -5.71
N THR A 300 16.55 -35.46 -6.39
CA THR A 300 17.93 -35.20 -5.94
C THR A 300 18.79 -34.48 -6.99
N GLY A 301 18.17 -33.99 -8.06
CA GLY A 301 18.81 -33.25 -9.13
C GLY A 301 19.05 -31.78 -8.79
N GLY A 302 19.60 -31.03 -9.75
CA GLY A 302 19.79 -29.59 -9.61
C GLY A 302 18.45 -28.86 -9.49
N GLY A 303 18.31 -27.99 -8.49
CA GLY A 303 17.06 -27.28 -8.18
C GLY A 303 16.19 -27.97 -7.12
N SER A 304 16.52 -29.20 -6.73
CA SER A 304 15.95 -29.81 -5.53
C SER A 304 16.48 -29.14 -4.26
N ASP A 305 15.63 -29.10 -3.23
CA ASP A 305 15.97 -28.63 -1.90
C ASP A 305 15.54 -29.67 -0.87
N GLU A 306 16.51 -30.15 -0.10
CA GLU A 306 16.36 -31.26 0.86
C GLU A 306 15.64 -32.50 0.32
N GLY A 307 15.83 -32.85 -0.95
CA GLY A 307 15.21 -34.03 -1.54
C GLY A 307 13.82 -33.79 -2.13
N PHE A 308 13.32 -32.56 -2.17
CA PHE A 308 12.06 -32.23 -2.86
C PHE A 308 12.28 -31.16 -3.92
N ILE A 309 11.50 -31.24 -5.00
CA ILE A 309 11.38 -30.19 -6.01
C ILE A 309 9.90 -29.90 -6.24
N ARG A 310 9.57 -28.63 -6.49
CA ARG A 310 8.20 -28.20 -6.81
C ARG A 310 7.71 -28.87 -8.10
N ASN A 311 6.53 -29.46 -8.05
CA ASN A 311 5.81 -30.00 -9.20
C ASN A 311 4.30 -29.78 -9.02
N ASP A 312 3.81 -28.64 -9.50
CA ASP A 312 2.41 -28.21 -9.32
C ASP A 312 1.39 -29.17 -9.95
N ALA A 313 1.76 -29.89 -11.01
CA ALA A 313 0.84 -30.73 -11.77
C ALA A 313 0.61 -32.12 -11.15
N ALA A 314 1.60 -32.65 -10.43
CA ALA A 314 1.59 -34.05 -9.95
C ALA A 314 2.19 -34.25 -8.55
N GLY A 315 2.73 -33.21 -7.94
CA GLY A 315 3.33 -33.27 -6.61
C GLY A 315 2.29 -33.45 -5.50
N THR A 316 2.77 -33.85 -4.32
CA THR A 316 1.97 -33.99 -3.12
C THR A 316 2.03 -32.70 -2.31
N LEU A 317 0.89 -32.24 -1.80
CA LEU A 317 0.80 -31.08 -0.89
C LEU A 317 1.08 -31.52 0.55
N TYR A 318 1.99 -30.84 1.25
CA TYR A 318 2.28 -31.07 2.67
C TYR A 318 1.85 -29.86 3.50
N ILE A 319 1.12 -30.10 4.58
CA ILE A 319 0.60 -29.05 5.47
C ILE A 319 0.75 -29.41 6.95
N GLY A 320 0.54 -28.41 7.80
CA GLY A 320 0.45 -28.62 9.25
C GLY A 320 1.80 -28.45 9.94
N GLU A 321 2.24 -29.48 10.65
CA GLU A 321 3.32 -29.54 11.66
C GLU A 321 2.92 -29.23 13.10
N GLY A 322 1.64 -29.45 13.41
CA GLY A 322 1.14 -29.40 14.78
C GLY A 322 0.62 -28.03 15.19
N GLY A 323 0.78 -27.68 16.45
CA GLY A 323 0.29 -26.41 17.00
C GLY A 323 -1.16 -26.45 17.46
N TRP A 324 -1.73 -27.63 17.74
CA TRP A 324 -3.05 -27.73 18.36
C TRP A 324 -3.07 -27.14 19.77
N GLY A 325 -1.95 -27.23 20.49
CA GLY A 325 -1.81 -26.61 21.81
C GLY A 325 -0.47 -26.79 22.49
N ALA A 326 0.50 -27.49 21.92
CA ALA A 326 1.85 -27.58 22.45
C ALA A 326 2.59 -26.23 22.35
N PRO A 327 3.62 -25.99 23.19
CA PRO A 327 4.43 -24.77 23.09
C PRO A 327 5.03 -24.61 21.70
N LEU A 328 4.75 -23.47 21.06
CA LEU A 328 5.11 -23.20 19.67
C LEU A 328 6.63 -23.08 19.48
N ARG A 329 7.10 -23.38 18.28
CA ARG A 329 8.49 -23.16 17.85
C ARG A 329 8.57 -22.12 16.75
N SER A 330 9.75 -21.52 16.60
CA SER A 330 10.01 -20.57 15.52
C SER A 330 9.97 -21.28 14.16
N ALA A 331 9.19 -20.74 13.24
CA ALA A 331 9.24 -21.11 11.83
C ALA A 331 10.42 -20.37 11.18
N ASN A 332 11.59 -20.99 11.19
CA ASN A 332 12.87 -20.36 10.85
C ASN A 332 13.73 -21.18 9.89
N ASP A 333 13.11 -22.14 9.22
CA ASP A 333 13.79 -23.07 8.32
C ASP A 333 12.91 -23.34 7.10
N ASN A 334 12.69 -22.31 6.30
CA ASN A 334 11.92 -22.42 5.06
C ASN A 334 12.80 -22.99 3.94
N LYS A 335 12.25 -23.96 3.24
CA LYS A 335 12.78 -24.55 2.02
C LYS A 335 12.31 -23.78 0.79
N ASN A 336 13.00 -23.93 -0.34
CA ASN A 336 12.67 -23.27 -1.61
C ASN A 336 11.27 -23.60 -2.14
N TRP A 337 10.71 -24.74 -1.73
CA TRP A 337 9.34 -25.19 -2.07
C TRP A 337 8.29 -24.84 -0.98
N THR A 338 8.66 -24.07 0.04
CA THR A 338 7.73 -23.58 1.06
C THR A 338 6.83 -22.51 0.47
N MET A 339 5.52 -22.71 0.56
CA MET A 339 4.53 -21.70 0.18
C MET A 339 4.34 -20.68 1.29
N ALA A 340 4.20 -21.14 2.54
CA ALA A 340 4.13 -20.28 3.72
C ALA A 340 4.44 -21.08 4.99
N SER A 341 4.97 -20.42 6.02
CA SER A 341 5.10 -21.00 7.36
C SER A 341 4.87 -19.94 8.43
N GLY A 342 4.60 -20.37 9.67
CA GLY A 342 4.41 -19.46 10.78
C GLY A 342 4.31 -20.15 12.14
N SER A 343 4.58 -19.41 13.20
CA SER A 343 4.47 -19.89 14.58
C SER A 343 3.14 -19.46 15.19
N MET A 344 2.15 -20.34 15.20
CA MET A 344 0.81 -20.05 15.74
C MET A 344 0.07 -21.31 16.19
N ASN A 345 -0.85 -21.16 17.15
CA ASN A 345 -1.77 -22.24 17.51
C ASN A 345 -2.88 -22.33 16.45
N GLN A 346 -3.04 -23.52 15.86
CA GLN A 346 -3.87 -23.70 14.68
C GLN A 346 -4.41 -25.11 14.51
N VAL A 347 -5.43 -25.23 13.67
CA VAL A 347 -5.89 -26.49 13.09
C VAL A 347 -6.10 -26.33 11.58
N GLN A 348 -5.98 -27.42 10.82
CA GLN A 348 -6.28 -27.44 9.39
C GLN A 348 -7.75 -27.83 9.20
N TRP A 349 -8.50 -27.03 8.46
CA TRP A 349 -9.89 -27.31 8.10
C TRP A 349 -9.96 -27.55 6.60
N VAL A 350 -10.36 -28.77 6.26
CA VAL A 350 -10.28 -29.27 4.89
C VAL A 350 -11.68 -29.63 4.42
N GLU A 351 -12.08 -29.03 3.31
CA GLU A 351 -13.28 -29.39 2.56
C GLU A 351 -12.89 -30.31 1.42
N VAL A 352 -13.57 -31.45 1.31
CA VAL A 352 -13.38 -32.42 0.23
C VAL A 352 -14.67 -32.53 -0.54
N SER A 353 -14.59 -32.39 -1.86
CA SER A 353 -15.69 -32.57 -2.82
C SER A 353 -15.21 -33.42 -4.00
N PRO A 354 -16.11 -33.98 -4.83
CA PRO A 354 -15.69 -34.70 -6.05
C PRO A 354 -14.84 -33.88 -7.02
N ALA A 355 -14.97 -32.55 -7.00
CA ALA A 355 -14.28 -31.65 -7.92
C ALA A 355 -12.97 -31.08 -7.37
N ALA A 356 -12.89 -30.85 -6.06
CA ALA A 356 -11.76 -30.19 -5.43
C ALA A 356 -11.60 -30.55 -3.95
N MET A 357 -10.38 -30.41 -3.44
CA MET A 357 -10.07 -30.33 -2.01
C MET A 357 -9.59 -28.93 -1.66
N GLN A 358 -10.27 -28.26 -0.72
CA GLN A 358 -9.91 -26.92 -0.27
C GLN A 358 -9.36 -26.98 1.16
N VAL A 359 -8.15 -26.45 1.36
CA VAL A 359 -7.44 -26.46 2.63
C VAL A 359 -7.35 -25.05 3.19
N ARG A 360 -7.85 -24.87 4.41
CA ARG A 360 -7.76 -23.62 5.19
C ARG A 360 -7.05 -23.89 6.51
N THR A 361 -6.30 -22.89 6.99
CA THR A 361 -5.64 -22.95 8.30
C THR A 361 -6.35 -21.98 9.23
N ILE A 362 -6.81 -22.48 10.37
CA ILE A 362 -7.59 -21.71 11.35
C ILE A 362 -6.71 -21.40 12.55
N ARG A 363 -6.58 -20.11 12.88
CA ARG A 363 -5.98 -19.68 14.14
C ARG A 363 -7.00 -19.85 15.26
N THR A 364 -6.61 -20.53 16.33
CA THR A 364 -7.57 -20.92 17.38
C THR A 364 -7.69 -19.87 18.49
N GLY A 365 -6.91 -18.80 18.46
CA GLY A 365 -6.82 -17.82 19.56
C GLY A 365 -8.14 -17.14 19.94
N ASN A 366 -9.04 -16.94 18.97
CA ASN A 366 -10.30 -16.22 19.17
C ASN A 366 -11.52 -17.15 19.35
N ALA A 367 -11.31 -18.42 19.71
CA ALA A 367 -12.34 -19.45 19.63
C ALA A 367 -13.69 -19.14 20.31
N ALA A 368 -13.67 -18.39 21.41
CA ALA A 368 -14.86 -17.99 22.13
C ALA A 368 -15.79 -17.04 21.34
N LEU A 369 -15.27 -16.36 20.32
CA LEU A 369 -16.00 -15.38 19.50
C LEU A 369 -16.54 -15.98 18.19
N VAL A 370 -16.09 -17.18 17.82
CA VAL A 370 -16.44 -17.82 16.54
C VAL A 370 -17.89 -18.34 16.58
N GLY A 371 -18.62 -18.06 15.52
CA GLY A 371 -19.97 -18.58 15.28
C GLY A 371 -19.98 -20.10 15.07
N GLU A 372 -21.16 -20.67 14.82
CA GLU A 372 -21.34 -22.11 14.63
C GLU A 372 -21.73 -22.42 13.18
N ALA A 373 -21.07 -23.42 12.60
CA ALA A 373 -21.49 -24.04 11.34
C ALA A 373 -22.71 -24.94 11.58
N THR A 374 -23.40 -25.33 10.50
CA THR A 374 -24.56 -26.22 10.58
C THR A 374 -24.33 -27.48 9.76
N ASP A 375 -25.02 -28.57 10.09
CA ASP A 375 -24.92 -29.81 9.31
C ASP A 375 -25.46 -29.66 7.86
N SER A 376 -26.25 -28.62 7.59
CA SER A 376 -26.75 -28.26 6.26
C SER A 376 -25.80 -27.35 5.47
N ASP A 377 -24.91 -26.63 6.15
CA ASP A 377 -23.88 -25.77 5.55
C ASP A 377 -22.60 -25.87 6.38
N PRO A 378 -21.84 -26.96 6.23
CA PRO A 378 -20.59 -27.18 6.93
C PRO A 378 -19.38 -26.56 6.19
N PHE A 379 -19.60 -25.80 5.11
CA PHE A 379 -18.55 -25.31 4.20
C PHE A 379 -18.31 -23.80 4.36
N THR A 380 -19.37 -23.04 4.64
CA THR A 380 -19.26 -21.59 4.84
C THR A 380 -18.51 -21.28 6.14
N PRO A 381 -17.44 -20.47 6.10
CA PRO A 381 -16.76 -20.02 7.32
C PRO A 381 -17.76 -19.28 8.24
N PRO A 382 -17.96 -19.71 9.50
CA PRO A 382 -18.83 -19.00 10.42
C PRO A 382 -18.28 -17.61 10.76
N ALA A 383 -19.16 -16.74 11.25
CA ALA A 383 -18.77 -15.39 11.68
C ALA A 383 -17.60 -15.41 12.66
N ASN A 384 -16.69 -14.45 12.51
CA ASN A 384 -15.46 -14.29 13.31
C ASN A 384 -14.44 -15.43 13.20
N LEU A 385 -14.54 -16.35 12.24
CA LEU A 385 -13.49 -17.35 12.04
C LEU A 385 -12.17 -16.68 11.62
N ASP A 386 -11.11 -16.87 12.41
CA ASP A 386 -9.78 -16.34 12.11
C ASP A 386 -9.02 -17.31 11.18
N LEU A 387 -9.10 -17.04 9.88
CA LEU A 387 -8.30 -17.74 8.87
C LEU A 387 -6.90 -17.12 8.80
N TRP A 388 -5.88 -17.98 8.75
CA TRP A 388 -4.53 -17.52 8.44
C TRP A 388 -4.44 -17.11 6.96
N ARG A 389 -4.05 -15.85 6.71
CA ARG A 389 -3.94 -15.23 5.38
C ARG A 389 -2.47 -14.88 5.05
N PRO A 390 -1.62 -15.85 4.67
CA PRO A 390 -0.31 -15.53 4.09
C PRO A 390 -0.48 -14.83 2.72
N ALA A 391 0.61 -14.27 2.17
CA ALA A 391 0.61 -13.61 0.85
C ALA A 391 0.08 -14.53 -0.27
N THR A 392 0.25 -15.84 -0.11
CA THR A 392 -0.23 -16.89 -1.03
C THR A 392 -1.73 -17.21 -0.93
N GLY A 393 -2.48 -16.45 -0.12
CA GLY A 393 -3.92 -16.60 0.04
C GLY A 393 -4.36 -17.46 1.24
N ASP A 394 -5.65 -17.37 1.59
CA ASP A 394 -6.21 -18.06 2.76
C ASP A 394 -6.52 -19.55 2.53
N THR A 395 -6.75 -19.92 1.27
CA THR A 395 -7.25 -21.23 0.83
C THR A 395 -6.33 -21.82 -0.24
N ILE A 396 -5.89 -23.07 -0.05
CA ILE A 396 -5.23 -23.85 -1.11
C ILE A 396 -6.29 -24.78 -1.73
N THR A 397 -6.35 -24.85 -3.07
CA THR A 397 -7.27 -25.74 -3.79
C THR A 397 -6.50 -26.82 -4.53
N LEU A 398 -6.88 -28.09 -4.39
CA LEU A 398 -6.41 -29.23 -5.20
C LEU A 398 -7.48 -29.65 -6.22
N PRO A 399 -7.14 -30.04 -7.46
CA PRO A 399 -5.78 -30.08 -8.02
C PRO A 399 -5.15 -28.70 -8.00
N TYR A 400 -3.85 -28.63 -7.71
CA TYR A 400 -3.23 -27.35 -7.38
C TYR A 400 -3.34 -26.38 -8.55
N THR A 401 -3.87 -25.20 -8.25
CA THR A 401 -3.91 -24.06 -9.16
C THR A 401 -3.21 -22.92 -8.45
N ALA A 402 -2.14 -22.40 -9.07
CA ALA A 402 -1.45 -21.23 -8.53
C ALA A 402 -2.44 -20.04 -8.45
N PRO A 403 -2.41 -19.23 -7.39
CA PRO A 403 -3.12 -17.96 -7.38
C PRO A 403 -2.67 -17.12 -8.58
N ALA A 404 -3.61 -16.43 -9.25
CA ALA A 404 -3.22 -15.46 -10.27
C ALA A 404 -2.48 -14.30 -9.59
N SER A 405 -1.26 -13.96 -10.04
CA SER A 405 -0.61 -12.71 -9.64
C SER A 405 -1.43 -11.54 -10.15
N SER A 406 -1.61 -10.50 -9.33
CA SER A 406 -2.22 -9.25 -9.78
C SER A 406 -1.15 -8.33 -10.36
N SER A 407 -1.53 -7.40 -11.23
CA SER A 407 -0.56 -6.42 -11.74
C SER A 407 -0.13 -5.46 -10.63
N PRO A 408 1.14 -5.02 -10.60
CA PRO A 408 1.58 -4.01 -9.65
C PRO A 408 0.80 -2.71 -9.87
N THR A 409 0.80 -1.85 -8.87
CA THR A 409 0.21 -0.50 -8.97
C THR A 409 1.29 0.54 -8.72
N CYS A 410 1.23 1.66 -9.44
CA CYS A 410 2.12 2.77 -9.21
C CYS A 410 1.40 4.11 -9.36
N SER A 411 2.01 5.16 -8.82
CA SER A 411 1.67 6.54 -9.15
C SER A 411 2.94 7.35 -9.41
N ALA A 412 2.91 8.20 -10.44
CA ALA A 412 4.00 9.09 -10.84
C ALA A 412 4.05 10.38 -10.00
N GLY A 413 3.12 10.55 -9.06
CA GLY A 413 3.00 11.73 -8.22
C GLY A 413 2.15 12.84 -8.86
N PRO A 414 1.97 13.99 -8.19
CA PRO A 414 1.18 15.10 -8.71
C PRO A 414 1.92 15.86 -9.81
N ASP A 415 1.14 16.50 -10.69
CA ASP A 415 1.64 17.42 -11.72
C ASP A 415 2.51 18.53 -11.14
N ARG A 416 3.50 18.99 -11.91
CA ARG A 416 4.50 19.98 -11.48
C ARG A 416 4.60 21.15 -12.45
N THR A 417 4.98 22.30 -11.91
CA THR A 417 5.41 23.46 -12.69
C THR A 417 6.80 23.85 -12.20
N VAL A 418 7.75 24.02 -13.12
CA VAL A 418 9.13 24.39 -12.82
C VAL A 418 9.60 25.53 -13.71
N LEU A 419 10.56 26.32 -13.23
CA LEU A 419 11.21 27.35 -14.03
C LEU A 419 12.29 26.74 -14.95
N PRO A 420 12.73 27.45 -15.99
CA PRO A 420 13.87 27.05 -16.81
C PRO A 420 15.12 26.73 -15.98
N ALA A 421 15.69 25.56 -16.23
CA ALA A 421 16.84 24.98 -15.52
C ALA A 421 16.62 24.69 -14.01
N GLU A 422 15.38 24.71 -13.54
CA GLU A 422 15.00 24.13 -12.25
C GLU A 422 14.69 22.63 -12.43
N LEU A 423 15.17 21.81 -11.49
CA LEU A 423 14.90 20.37 -11.50
C LEU A 423 13.50 20.07 -10.96
N ALA A 424 12.72 19.27 -11.69
CA ALA A 424 11.49 18.71 -11.15
C ALA A 424 11.79 17.50 -10.26
N SER A 425 11.32 17.51 -9.01
CA SER A 425 11.28 16.32 -8.14
C SER A 425 10.10 15.44 -8.53
N LEU A 426 10.39 14.19 -8.90
CA LEU A 426 9.40 13.18 -9.25
C LEU A 426 9.37 12.14 -8.13
N ASP A 427 8.29 12.17 -7.34
CA ASP A 427 8.15 11.39 -6.11
C ASP A 427 7.11 10.27 -6.38
N GLY A 428 7.59 9.11 -6.83
CA GLY A 428 6.76 7.99 -7.25
C GLY A 428 6.30 7.12 -6.08
N THR A 429 5.25 6.33 -6.28
CA THR A 429 4.84 5.30 -5.32
C THR A 429 4.54 3.99 -6.03
N VAL A 430 4.82 2.86 -5.36
CA VAL A 430 4.64 1.52 -5.92
C VAL A 430 4.07 0.58 -4.86
N SER A 431 3.15 -0.30 -5.25
CA SER A 431 2.60 -1.36 -4.43
C SER A 431 2.38 -2.62 -5.26
N ASP A 432 2.58 -3.78 -4.65
CA ASP A 432 2.44 -5.08 -5.28
C ASP A 432 1.95 -6.13 -4.26
N ASP A 433 1.36 -7.24 -4.73
CA ASP A 433 0.96 -8.36 -3.86
C ASP A 433 2.12 -9.31 -3.53
N GLY A 434 3.22 -9.23 -4.30
CA GLY A 434 4.51 -9.87 -4.05
C GLY A 434 5.51 -8.98 -3.28
N PRO A 435 6.73 -9.50 -3.03
CA PRO A 435 7.80 -8.71 -2.43
C PRO A 435 8.25 -7.58 -3.37
N LEU A 436 8.16 -6.33 -2.91
CA LEU A 436 8.61 -5.15 -3.67
C LEU A 436 10.06 -5.19 -4.16
N ALA A 437 10.92 -6.01 -3.54
CA ALA A 437 12.30 -6.20 -3.99
C ALA A 437 12.42 -6.82 -5.39
N ASN A 438 11.35 -7.42 -5.91
CA ASN A 438 11.28 -7.98 -7.25
C ASN A 438 10.65 -7.01 -8.26
N VAL A 439 10.14 -5.86 -7.82
CA VAL A 439 9.53 -4.86 -8.70
C VAL A 439 10.62 -3.90 -9.19
N SER A 440 10.74 -3.76 -10.50
CA SER A 440 11.60 -2.77 -11.15
C SER A 440 10.80 -1.53 -11.55
N ALA A 441 11.45 -0.37 -11.59
CA ALA A 441 10.84 0.91 -11.96
C ALA A 441 11.65 1.56 -13.09
N SER A 442 11.00 2.32 -13.96
CA SER A 442 11.67 3.10 -15.00
C SER A 442 10.88 4.35 -15.37
N TRP A 443 11.59 5.47 -15.53
CA TRP A 443 11.06 6.75 -15.99
C TRP A 443 11.32 6.99 -17.48
N SER A 444 10.33 7.54 -18.18
CA SER A 444 10.46 7.88 -19.61
C SER A 444 9.68 9.13 -20.00
N LEU A 445 10.13 9.79 -21.07
CA LEU A 445 9.39 10.87 -21.72
C LEU A 445 8.35 10.27 -22.68
N ILE A 446 7.08 10.64 -22.51
CA ILE A 446 5.99 10.24 -23.42
C ILE A 446 5.78 11.30 -24.50
N SER A 447 5.72 12.57 -24.10
CA SER A 447 5.59 13.69 -25.03
C SER A 447 6.13 14.97 -24.41
N GLY A 448 6.65 15.88 -25.24
CA GLY A 448 7.07 17.20 -24.81
C GLY A 448 7.79 17.96 -25.93
N PRO A 449 8.03 19.27 -25.75
CA PRO A 449 8.65 20.14 -26.75
C PRO A 449 10.17 19.98 -26.87
N GLY A 450 10.82 19.27 -25.93
CA GLY A 450 12.27 19.07 -25.93
C GLY A 450 12.68 17.77 -25.24
N GLU A 451 13.99 17.59 -25.03
CA GLU A 451 14.54 16.42 -24.33
C GLU A 451 14.33 16.53 -22.81
N VAL A 452 14.35 15.39 -22.12
CA VAL A 452 14.33 15.29 -20.66
C VAL A 452 15.50 14.44 -20.20
N TYR A 453 16.23 14.91 -19.18
CA TYR A 453 17.30 14.16 -18.55
C TYR A 453 16.89 13.75 -17.13
N PHE A 454 16.85 12.44 -16.88
CA PHE A 454 16.57 11.85 -15.56
C PHE A 454 17.88 11.47 -14.87
N TYR A 455 18.09 11.91 -13.63
CA TYR A 455 19.33 11.61 -12.90
C TYR A 455 19.43 10.14 -12.46
N THR A 456 18.31 9.55 -12.03
CA THR A 456 18.21 8.12 -11.67
C THR A 456 16.95 7.53 -12.31
N PRO A 457 16.98 7.19 -13.62
CA PRO A 457 15.77 6.79 -14.35
C PRO A 457 15.15 5.48 -13.86
N ASP A 458 15.95 4.59 -13.26
CA ASP A 458 15.49 3.28 -12.78
C ASP A 458 15.07 3.28 -11.29
N ALA A 459 14.98 4.46 -10.67
CA ALA A 459 14.52 4.63 -9.30
C ALA A 459 13.05 5.09 -9.28
N VAL A 460 12.31 4.68 -8.25
CA VAL A 460 10.92 5.14 -8.04
C VAL A 460 10.88 6.67 -7.91
N ASP A 461 11.77 7.22 -7.07
CA ASP A 461 11.96 8.66 -6.91
C ASP A 461 13.17 9.14 -7.72
N THR A 462 13.01 10.25 -8.44
CA THR A 462 14.07 10.81 -9.29
C THR A 462 13.92 12.33 -9.45
N THR A 463 14.87 12.94 -10.15
CA THR A 463 14.77 14.33 -10.60
C THR A 463 14.91 14.41 -12.11
N ALA A 464 14.24 15.38 -12.72
CA ALA A 464 14.25 15.60 -14.17
C ALA A 464 14.62 17.06 -14.53
N ASP A 465 15.45 17.22 -15.57
CA ASP A 465 15.76 18.51 -16.21
C ASP A 465 15.24 18.51 -17.66
N PHE A 466 14.85 19.68 -18.19
CA PHE A 466 14.03 19.83 -19.40
C PHE A 466 14.66 20.74 -20.46
N GLY A 467 14.58 20.37 -21.74
CA GLY A 467 15.31 21.08 -22.80
C GLY A 467 14.62 22.32 -23.37
N ALA A 468 13.33 22.54 -23.09
CA ALA A 468 12.54 23.61 -23.69
C ALA A 468 11.37 24.03 -22.79
N LEU A 469 10.80 25.21 -23.05
CA LEU A 469 9.55 25.64 -22.42
C LEU A 469 8.37 24.83 -22.97
N GLY A 470 7.39 24.56 -22.11
CA GLY A 470 6.11 23.95 -22.45
C GLY A 470 5.77 22.74 -21.59
N GLU A 471 4.77 21.99 -22.03
CA GLU A 471 4.20 20.87 -21.29
C GLU A 471 4.88 19.54 -21.66
N TYR A 472 5.26 18.78 -20.65
CA TYR A 472 5.86 17.46 -20.75
C TYR A 472 4.98 16.43 -20.05
N VAL A 473 4.83 15.26 -20.66
CA VAL A 473 4.21 14.09 -20.03
C VAL A 473 5.30 13.05 -19.81
N LEU A 474 5.54 12.73 -18.54
CA LEU A 474 6.53 11.74 -18.11
C LEU A 474 5.81 10.51 -17.57
N ARG A 475 6.39 9.33 -17.72
CA ARG A 475 5.80 8.06 -17.28
C ARG A 475 6.69 7.34 -16.30
N LEU A 476 6.13 6.93 -15.17
CA LEU A 476 6.68 5.89 -14.31
C LEU A 476 6.09 4.54 -14.73
N THR A 477 6.94 3.59 -15.14
CA THR A 477 6.54 2.21 -15.42
C THR A 477 7.14 1.28 -14.37
N VAL A 478 6.33 0.36 -13.85
CA VAL A 478 6.75 -0.69 -12.91
C VAL A 478 6.48 -2.08 -13.47
N ASP A 479 7.36 -3.04 -13.15
CA ASP A 479 7.32 -4.42 -13.64
C ASP A 479 7.72 -5.38 -12.51
N ASP A 480 6.86 -6.35 -12.18
CA ASP A 480 7.07 -7.37 -11.13
C ASP A 480 7.67 -8.70 -11.67
N GLY A 481 7.93 -8.76 -12.98
CA GLY A 481 8.39 -9.94 -13.72
C GLY A 481 7.28 -10.71 -14.43
N ASP A 482 6.02 -10.53 -14.04
CA ASP A 482 4.83 -11.18 -14.60
C ASP A 482 3.91 -10.18 -15.32
N HIS A 483 3.81 -8.95 -14.81
CA HIS A 483 2.92 -7.88 -15.23
C HIS A 483 3.60 -6.51 -15.16
N THR A 484 3.07 -5.58 -15.95
CA THR A 484 3.51 -4.18 -15.97
C THR A 484 2.36 -3.24 -15.65
N ALA A 485 2.66 -2.13 -14.99
CA ALA A 485 1.75 -1.02 -14.79
C ALA A 485 2.49 0.31 -14.97
N PHE A 486 1.75 1.38 -15.22
CA PHE A 486 2.33 2.71 -15.36
C PHE A 486 1.37 3.79 -14.87
N ASP A 487 1.95 4.94 -14.55
CA ASP A 487 1.24 6.20 -14.32
C ASP A 487 2.00 7.34 -15.00
N ASP A 488 1.25 8.36 -15.42
CA ASP A 488 1.78 9.53 -16.14
C ASP A 488 1.67 10.78 -15.26
N VAL A 489 2.67 11.66 -15.33
CA VAL A 489 2.67 12.97 -14.66
C VAL A 489 2.95 14.09 -15.67
N CYS A 490 2.23 15.20 -15.52
CA CYS A 490 2.44 16.39 -16.32
C CYS A 490 3.44 17.34 -15.63
N VAL A 491 4.44 17.79 -16.38
CA VAL A 491 5.39 18.82 -15.93
C VAL A 491 5.37 20.00 -16.91
N THR A 492 5.03 21.18 -16.41
CA THR A 492 5.05 22.42 -17.19
C THR A 492 6.32 23.22 -16.89
N VAL A 493 7.12 23.48 -17.92
CA VAL A 493 8.32 24.32 -17.85
C VAL A 493 7.96 25.70 -18.41
N THR A 494 8.01 26.73 -17.59
CA THR A 494 7.45 28.04 -17.97
C THR A 494 8.21 29.20 -17.31
N GLU A 495 8.25 30.34 -18.00
CA GLU A 495 8.77 31.61 -17.48
C GLU A 495 7.69 32.44 -16.76
N GLY A 496 6.45 31.94 -16.71
CA GLY A 496 5.33 32.55 -16.00
C GLY A 496 4.65 31.57 -15.08
N SER A 497 4.12 32.08 -13.97
CA SER A 497 3.30 31.32 -13.03
C SER A 497 1.86 31.79 -13.12
N ALA A 498 0.94 30.93 -12.70
CA ALA A 498 -0.47 31.27 -12.52
C ALA A 498 -0.90 30.78 -11.14
N GLU A 499 -1.67 31.60 -10.43
CA GLU A 499 -2.27 31.21 -9.17
C GLU A 499 -3.76 31.56 -9.12
N GLU A 500 -4.52 30.69 -8.49
CA GLU A 500 -5.94 30.90 -8.19
C GLU A 500 -6.13 30.99 -6.68
N VAL A 501 -6.68 32.12 -6.22
CA VAL A 501 -6.78 32.48 -4.81
C VAL A 501 -8.24 32.79 -4.50
N ARG A 502 -8.88 31.95 -3.69
CA ARG A 502 -10.24 32.17 -3.22
C ARG A 502 -10.26 33.02 -1.95
N ILE A 503 -11.37 33.72 -1.72
CA ILE A 503 -11.63 34.39 -0.44
C ILE A 503 -11.46 33.39 0.72
N ALA A 504 -10.67 33.78 1.73
CA ALA A 504 -10.19 32.85 2.76
C ALA A 504 -11.03 32.86 4.05
N SER A 505 -11.76 33.94 4.31
CA SER A 505 -12.59 34.10 5.52
C SER A 505 -13.81 34.99 5.27
N GLY A 506 -14.81 34.92 6.15
CA GLY A 506 -16.01 35.76 6.03
C GLY A 506 -15.78 37.26 6.22
N ASN A 507 -14.64 37.67 6.77
CA ASN A 507 -14.27 39.09 6.83
C ASN A 507 -13.42 39.52 5.63
N ASP A 508 -13.19 38.63 4.67
CA ASP A 508 -12.47 38.94 3.43
C ASP A 508 -13.41 39.29 2.29
N ASP A 509 -14.73 39.19 2.46
CA ASP A 509 -15.71 39.80 1.58
C ASP A 509 -16.80 40.51 2.37
N GLY A 510 -17.45 41.46 1.73
CA GLY A 510 -18.53 42.18 2.39
C GLY A 510 -19.09 43.32 1.58
N GLU A 511 -20.23 43.80 2.07
CA GLU A 511 -21.01 44.85 1.43
C GLU A 511 -21.13 46.03 2.37
N GLU A 512 -21.08 47.23 1.81
CA GLU A 512 -21.25 48.47 2.53
C GLU A 512 -22.44 49.25 1.95
N ASP A 513 -23.43 49.57 2.78
CA ASP A 513 -24.56 50.44 2.39
C ASP A 513 -24.07 51.88 2.17
N ASN A 514 -24.14 52.37 0.93
CA ASN A 514 -23.65 53.72 0.58
C ASN A 514 -24.42 54.85 1.28
N ALA A 515 -25.61 54.60 1.84
CA ALA A 515 -26.41 55.63 2.50
C ALA A 515 -25.95 55.96 3.92
N ASN A 516 -25.45 54.97 4.66
CA ASN A 516 -25.11 55.10 6.08
C ASN A 516 -23.77 54.46 6.47
N GLY A 517 -23.11 53.76 5.54
CA GLY A 517 -21.82 53.10 5.72
C GLY A 517 -21.91 51.74 6.40
N ALA A 518 -23.11 51.23 6.74
CA ALA A 518 -23.26 49.99 7.47
C ALA A 518 -22.67 48.81 6.70
N MET A 519 -21.89 48.00 7.41
CA MET A 519 -21.16 46.86 6.87
C MET A 519 -21.92 45.54 7.07
N SER A 520 -22.03 44.75 6.02
CA SER A 520 -22.51 43.37 6.02
C SER A 520 -21.35 42.42 5.70
N LEU A 521 -20.82 41.74 6.72
CA LEU A 521 -19.73 40.75 6.59
C LEU A 521 -20.22 39.30 6.77
N THR A 522 -21.52 39.11 6.94
CA THR A 522 -22.10 37.78 7.21
C THR A 522 -23.24 37.45 6.27
N SER A 523 -23.41 38.23 5.20
CA SER A 523 -24.40 37.92 4.17
C SER A 523 -24.02 36.63 3.47
N THR A 524 -25.01 35.86 3.03
CA THR A 524 -24.77 34.61 2.28
C THR A 524 -24.45 34.88 0.81
N ASP A 525 -24.72 36.09 0.35
CA ASP A 525 -24.59 36.61 -0.99
C ASP A 525 -23.69 37.86 -1.00
N LEU A 526 -23.16 38.16 -2.19
CA LEU A 526 -22.55 39.43 -2.54
C LEU A 526 -23.40 40.07 -3.65
N GLU A 527 -24.23 41.03 -3.28
CA GLU A 527 -24.99 41.82 -4.23
C GLU A 527 -24.09 42.91 -4.81
N LEU A 528 -23.52 42.62 -5.98
CA LEU A 528 -22.70 43.55 -6.74
C LEU A 528 -23.55 44.77 -7.12
N VAL A 529 -23.40 45.82 -6.28
CA VAL A 529 -23.99 47.16 -6.32
C VAL A 529 -25.42 47.30 -5.80
N HIS A 530 -26.40 46.47 -6.17
CA HIS A 530 -27.78 46.64 -5.69
C HIS A 530 -28.33 45.38 -5.03
N ASP A 531 -28.85 45.51 -3.82
CA ASP A 531 -29.57 44.46 -3.07
C ASP A 531 -30.85 43.97 -3.75
N THR A 532 -31.49 44.86 -4.50
CA THR A 532 -32.65 44.51 -5.32
C THR A 532 -32.66 45.37 -6.58
N ALA A 533 -32.84 44.75 -7.74
CA ALA A 533 -32.82 45.39 -9.05
C ALA A 533 -33.70 46.66 -9.10
N GLY A 534 -33.07 47.82 -9.25
CA GLY A 534 -33.74 49.11 -9.47
C GLY A 534 -34.50 49.71 -8.29
N ALA A 535 -34.47 49.08 -7.10
CA ALA A 535 -35.20 49.58 -5.91
C ALA A 535 -34.55 49.28 -4.54
N GLY A 536 -33.44 48.54 -4.47
CA GLY A 536 -32.74 48.18 -3.22
C GLY A 536 -31.61 49.13 -2.82
N LYS A 537 -31.00 48.89 -1.64
CA LYS A 537 -29.80 49.60 -1.14
C LYS A 537 -28.70 49.56 -2.22
N VAL A 538 -28.00 50.69 -2.42
CA VAL A 538 -26.82 50.75 -3.29
C VAL A 538 -25.61 50.47 -2.42
N GLN A 539 -24.79 49.52 -2.84
CA GLN A 539 -23.71 48.97 -2.05
C GLN A 539 -22.36 49.18 -2.73
N THR A 540 -21.34 49.31 -1.90
CA THR A 540 -19.94 49.13 -2.31
C THR A 540 -19.51 47.75 -1.83
N VAL A 541 -19.07 46.88 -2.74
CA VAL A 541 -18.67 45.51 -2.40
C VAL A 541 -17.15 45.41 -2.39
N GLY A 542 -16.60 44.79 -1.35
CA GLY A 542 -15.17 44.57 -1.18
C GLY A 542 -14.85 43.08 -1.17
N MET A 543 -13.77 42.70 -1.83
CA MET A 543 -13.25 41.33 -1.86
C MET A 543 -11.75 41.38 -1.60
N ARG A 544 -11.28 40.60 -0.64
CA ARG A 544 -9.91 40.52 -0.18
C ARG A 544 -9.33 39.14 -0.49
N PHE A 545 -8.19 39.14 -1.15
CA PHE A 545 -7.42 37.96 -1.51
C PHE A 545 -6.05 38.00 -0.83
N LEU A 546 -5.41 36.84 -0.67
CA LEU A 546 -4.05 36.71 -0.13
C LEU A 546 -3.11 36.07 -1.17
N PRO A 547 -2.88 36.74 -2.33
CA PRO A 547 -2.11 36.16 -3.42
C PRO A 547 -0.62 36.03 -3.10
N GLY A 548 -0.01 34.95 -3.57
CA GLY A 548 1.43 34.67 -3.49
C GLY A 548 2.28 35.43 -4.51
N VAL A 549 1.69 36.32 -5.32
CA VAL A 549 2.43 37.09 -6.33
C VAL A 549 3.59 37.91 -5.74
N PRO A 550 4.83 37.74 -6.24
CA PRO A 550 5.99 38.53 -5.85
C PRO A 550 5.84 40.04 -6.10
N GLN A 551 6.51 40.84 -5.29
CA GLN A 551 6.57 42.29 -5.47
C GLN A 551 7.16 42.67 -6.84
N GLY A 552 6.44 43.53 -7.56
CA GLY A 552 6.85 44.04 -8.87
C GLY A 552 6.89 43.00 -10.00
N ALA A 553 6.27 41.83 -9.83
CA ALA A 553 6.12 40.86 -10.91
C ALA A 553 5.33 41.48 -12.07
N ALA A 554 5.70 41.16 -13.31
CA ALA A 554 4.96 41.62 -14.49
C ALA A 554 3.70 40.77 -14.64
N ILE A 555 2.52 41.36 -14.48
CA ILE A 555 1.24 40.65 -14.58
C ILE A 555 0.85 40.54 -16.06
N THR A 556 0.60 39.31 -16.52
CA THR A 556 0.21 39.05 -17.91
C THR A 556 -1.29 38.93 -18.10
N ASN A 557 -2.02 38.52 -17.05
CA ASN A 557 -3.47 38.40 -17.04
C ASN A 557 -3.98 38.31 -15.59
N ALA A 558 -5.12 38.91 -15.27
CA ALA A 558 -5.78 38.69 -13.98
C ALA A 558 -7.29 38.83 -14.08
N TRP A 559 -8.07 38.03 -13.37
CA TRP A 559 -9.53 38.17 -13.36
C TRP A 559 -10.14 37.57 -12.09
N ILE A 560 -11.36 38.00 -11.75
CA ILE A 560 -12.16 37.37 -10.70
C ILE A 560 -13.25 36.53 -11.37
N GLN A 561 -13.38 35.28 -10.92
CA GLN A 561 -14.48 34.38 -11.27
C GLN A 561 -15.48 34.36 -10.12
N PHE A 562 -16.72 34.75 -10.44
CA PHE A 562 -17.86 34.63 -9.55
C PHE A 562 -18.64 33.33 -9.82
N THR A 563 -19.41 32.91 -8.82
CA THR A 563 -20.47 31.90 -8.94
C THR A 563 -21.79 32.58 -8.64
N THR A 564 -22.78 32.39 -9.52
CA THR A 564 -24.12 32.98 -9.34
C THR A 564 -24.82 32.35 -8.15
N ASP A 565 -25.26 33.17 -7.18
CA ASP A 565 -26.10 32.74 -6.05
C ASP A 565 -27.59 32.97 -6.36
N GLU A 566 -27.94 34.10 -6.97
CA GLU A 566 -29.31 34.37 -7.42
C GLU A 566 -29.37 34.85 -8.88
N THR A 567 -30.48 34.51 -9.54
CA THR A 567 -30.73 34.99 -10.89
C THR A 567 -30.94 36.50 -10.87
N SER A 568 -30.24 37.22 -11.74
CA SER A 568 -30.30 38.67 -11.86
C SER A 568 -30.45 39.10 -13.32
N THR A 569 -31.40 40.00 -13.56
CA THR A 569 -31.78 40.48 -14.89
C THR A 569 -31.53 41.98 -15.03
N GLY A 570 -31.62 42.51 -16.25
CA GLY A 570 -31.39 43.91 -16.54
C GLY A 570 -29.91 44.28 -16.68
N ALA A 571 -29.68 45.52 -17.11
CA ALA A 571 -28.35 46.05 -17.35
C ALA A 571 -27.60 46.31 -16.04
N ALA A 572 -26.34 45.89 -15.98
CA ALA A 572 -25.41 46.20 -14.91
C ALA A 572 -24.12 46.81 -15.47
N ASN A 573 -23.58 47.79 -14.74
CA ASN A 573 -22.31 48.44 -15.05
C ASN A 573 -21.49 48.46 -13.76
N LEU A 574 -20.44 47.66 -13.70
CA LEU A 574 -19.53 47.54 -12.57
C LEU A 574 -18.22 48.25 -12.89
N THR A 575 -17.61 48.86 -11.87
CA THR A 575 -16.26 49.42 -11.92
C THR A 575 -15.46 48.82 -10.78
N PHE A 576 -14.36 48.18 -11.12
CA PHE A 576 -13.40 47.63 -10.18
C PHE A 576 -12.23 48.59 -9.99
N ARG A 577 -11.84 48.76 -8.73
CA ARG A 577 -10.58 49.39 -8.32
C ARG A 577 -9.94 48.53 -7.23
N GLY A 578 -8.64 48.64 -7.08
CA GLY A 578 -7.93 48.05 -5.96
C GLY A 578 -7.88 48.99 -4.77
N GLN A 579 -7.65 48.48 -3.56
CA GLN A 579 -7.18 49.32 -2.45
C GLN A 579 -5.69 49.63 -2.67
N ALA A 580 -5.33 50.91 -2.66
CA ALA A 580 -3.94 51.36 -2.73
C ALA A 580 -3.23 51.20 -1.37
N ALA A 581 -2.97 49.95 -0.98
CA ALA A 581 -2.29 49.58 0.26
C ALA A 581 -1.25 48.47 0.01
N ASP A 582 -0.23 48.43 0.86
CA ASP A 582 0.85 47.44 0.79
C ASP A 582 0.40 46.07 1.36
N ASP A 583 -0.42 46.10 2.41
CA ASP A 583 -1.12 44.96 2.99
C ASP A 583 -2.49 45.44 3.47
N ALA A 584 -3.54 45.12 2.72
CA ALA A 584 -4.90 45.49 3.08
C ALA A 584 -5.37 44.66 4.28
N PRO A 585 -5.89 45.27 5.36
CA PRO A 585 -6.51 44.51 6.44
C PRO A 585 -7.86 43.92 6.00
N ALA A 586 -8.27 42.83 6.67
CA ALA A 586 -9.63 42.29 6.57
C ALA A 586 -10.69 43.36 6.89
N PHE A 587 -11.90 43.17 6.39
CA PHE A 587 -12.99 44.10 6.65
C PHE A 587 -13.44 44.02 8.12
N THR A 588 -13.91 45.14 8.65
CA THR A 588 -14.50 45.22 10.00
C THR A 588 -15.89 45.81 9.92
N THR A 589 -16.68 45.67 10.98
CA THR A 589 -18.07 46.16 11.04
C THR A 589 -18.19 47.68 11.26
N GLY A 590 -17.08 48.43 11.23
CA GLY A 590 -17.12 49.88 11.35
C GLY A 590 -17.71 50.52 10.09
N ASP A 591 -18.50 51.58 10.26
CA ASP A 591 -19.15 52.24 9.12
C ASP A 591 -18.12 52.75 8.10
N PHE A 592 -18.44 52.64 6.81
CA PHE A 592 -17.62 53.08 5.68
C PHE A 592 -16.27 52.33 5.55
N ASN A 593 -16.16 51.08 6.03
CA ASN A 593 -14.90 50.34 6.05
C ASN A 593 -14.36 50.01 4.65
N ILE A 594 -15.19 49.96 3.61
CA ILE A 594 -14.81 49.70 2.22
C ILE A 594 -14.62 51.03 1.47
N SER A 595 -15.64 51.91 1.47
CA SER A 595 -15.61 53.13 0.63
C SER A 595 -14.60 54.19 1.09
N SER A 596 -14.18 54.17 2.35
CA SER A 596 -13.15 55.07 2.86
C SER A 596 -11.72 54.65 2.50
N ARG A 597 -11.53 53.43 1.96
CA ARG A 597 -10.20 52.93 1.60
C ARG A 597 -9.64 53.71 0.41
N PRO A 598 -8.36 54.12 0.44
CA PRO A 598 -7.72 54.75 -0.72
C PRO A 598 -7.68 53.74 -1.85
N VAL A 599 -8.04 54.16 -3.07
CA VAL A 599 -8.15 53.29 -4.23
C VAL A 599 -7.01 53.52 -5.23
N THR A 600 -6.74 52.50 -6.05
CA THR A 600 -5.83 52.57 -7.19
C THR A 600 -6.26 53.65 -8.19
N THR A 601 -5.29 54.18 -8.93
CA THR A 601 -5.54 55.02 -10.09
C THR A 601 -6.15 54.19 -11.21
N ALA A 602 -5.59 53.00 -11.45
CA ALA A 602 -6.12 51.99 -12.35
C ALA A 602 -7.56 51.60 -11.97
N SER A 603 -8.39 51.41 -12.99
CA SER A 603 -9.78 50.97 -12.83
C SER A 603 -10.22 50.20 -14.07
N VAL A 604 -11.05 49.18 -13.88
CA VAL A 604 -11.58 48.33 -14.95
C VAL A 604 -13.11 48.37 -14.92
N ALA A 605 -13.72 48.64 -16.08
CA ALA A 605 -15.17 48.63 -16.23
C ALA A 605 -15.65 47.25 -16.73
N TRP A 606 -16.81 46.80 -16.23
CA TRP A 606 -17.43 45.54 -16.65
C TRP A 606 -18.93 45.69 -16.85
N ASN A 607 -19.41 45.17 -17.98
CA ASN A 607 -20.82 45.09 -18.32
C ASN A 607 -21.26 43.62 -18.39
N PRO A 608 -21.49 42.96 -17.24
CA PRO A 608 -21.85 41.55 -17.24
C PRO A 608 -23.20 41.34 -17.93
N PRO A 609 -23.37 40.25 -18.71
CA PRO A 609 -24.69 39.81 -19.16
C PRO A 609 -25.55 39.41 -17.96
N GLU A 610 -26.84 39.17 -18.18
CA GLU A 610 -27.75 38.65 -17.13
C GLU A 610 -27.26 37.30 -16.61
N TRP A 611 -27.41 37.06 -15.31
CA TRP A 611 -27.12 35.76 -14.70
C TRP A 611 -28.44 35.03 -14.48
N LEU A 612 -28.73 34.03 -15.31
CA LEU A 612 -30.06 33.40 -15.39
C LEU A 612 -30.09 31.99 -14.78
N VAL A 613 -28.96 31.49 -14.29
CA VAL A 613 -28.79 30.11 -13.82
C VAL A 613 -28.08 30.11 -12.46
N VAL A 614 -28.57 29.28 -11.53
CA VAL A 614 -28.01 29.10 -10.19
C VAL A 614 -27.76 27.61 -9.93
N PRO A 615 -26.55 27.20 -9.50
CA PRO A 615 -25.31 27.97 -9.58
C PRO A 615 -24.77 27.98 -11.01
N GLU A 616 -24.16 29.09 -11.43
CA GLU A 616 -23.42 29.17 -12.70
C GLU A 616 -22.07 29.85 -12.47
N THR A 617 -21.01 29.18 -12.95
CA THR A 617 -19.62 29.65 -12.91
C THR A 617 -19.06 29.58 -14.33
N GLY A 618 -19.35 30.60 -15.14
CA GLY A 618 -18.95 30.63 -16.55
C GLY A 618 -18.28 31.94 -16.95
N PRO A 619 -17.95 32.10 -18.25
CA PRO A 619 -17.39 33.34 -18.80
C PRO A 619 -18.27 34.57 -18.57
N ALA A 620 -19.59 34.39 -18.42
CA ALA A 620 -20.55 35.45 -18.10
C ALA A 620 -20.39 36.01 -16.67
N GLN A 621 -19.83 35.23 -15.76
CA GLN A 621 -19.55 35.57 -14.36
C GLN A 621 -18.07 35.91 -14.12
N ARG A 622 -17.27 36.08 -15.18
CA ARG A 622 -15.84 36.42 -15.09
C ARG A 622 -15.60 37.88 -15.43
N THR A 623 -14.81 38.57 -14.61
CA THR A 623 -14.42 39.95 -14.90
C THR A 623 -13.56 40.03 -16.16
N PRO A 624 -13.45 41.22 -16.80
CA PRO A 624 -12.38 41.51 -17.74
C PRO A 624 -11.02 41.47 -17.03
N ASP A 625 -9.97 41.64 -17.82
CA ASP A 625 -8.59 41.67 -17.31
C ASP A 625 -8.36 42.80 -16.29
N LEU A 626 -8.01 42.41 -15.07
CA LEU A 626 -7.71 43.23 -13.90
C LEU A 626 -6.21 43.50 -13.73
N SER A 627 -5.35 43.04 -14.65
CA SER A 627 -3.89 43.18 -14.56
C SER A 627 -3.42 44.58 -14.17
N PRO A 628 -3.94 45.69 -14.74
CA PRO A 628 -3.50 47.04 -14.35
C PRO A 628 -3.74 47.38 -12.88
N ILE A 629 -4.78 46.82 -12.26
CA ILE A 629 -5.09 47.03 -10.84
C ILE A 629 -4.15 46.19 -9.96
N VAL A 630 -3.98 44.91 -10.31
CA VAL A 630 -3.11 43.98 -9.59
C VAL A 630 -1.66 44.48 -9.63
N GLU A 631 -1.18 44.85 -10.82
CA GLU A 631 0.17 45.37 -11.05
C GLU A 631 0.43 46.66 -10.27
N GLU A 632 -0.55 47.60 -10.21
CA GLU A 632 -0.42 48.82 -9.41
C GLU A 632 -0.27 48.52 -7.91
N ILE A 633 -0.97 47.51 -7.37
CA ILE A 633 -0.88 47.11 -5.96
C ILE A 633 0.47 46.44 -5.68
N ILE A 634 0.86 45.43 -6.47
CA ILE A 634 2.08 44.66 -6.18
C ILE A 634 3.38 45.43 -6.48
N SER A 635 3.30 46.51 -7.28
CA SER A 635 4.43 47.40 -7.54
C SER A 635 4.74 48.35 -6.38
N ARG A 636 3.91 48.36 -5.34
CA ARG A 636 4.11 49.22 -4.17
C ARG A 636 5.31 48.74 -3.36
N PRO A 637 6.13 49.65 -2.81
CA PRO A 637 7.41 49.32 -2.17
C PRO A 637 7.27 48.46 -0.89
N GLY A 638 6.11 48.44 -0.24
CA GLY A 638 5.84 47.59 0.92
C GLY A 638 5.10 46.29 0.62
N TRP A 639 4.76 46.00 -0.64
CA TRP A 639 4.08 44.75 -0.99
C TRP A 639 4.97 43.54 -0.72
N SER A 640 4.37 42.44 -0.28
CA SER A 640 5.01 41.14 -0.09
C SER A 640 4.03 40.03 -0.46
N ALA A 641 4.54 38.90 -0.95
CA ALA A 641 3.72 37.74 -1.29
C ALA A 641 2.90 37.27 -0.06
N GLY A 642 1.61 37.03 -0.24
CA GLY A 642 0.64 36.68 0.80
C GLY A 642 0.00 37.88 1.50
N ASN A 643 0.36 39.12 1.16
CA ASN A 643 -0.31 40.31 1.69
C ASN A 643 -1.76 40.40 1.20
N GLY A 644 -2.60 41.11 1.95
CA GLY A 644 -3.98 41.40 1.58
C GLY A 644 -4.08 42.28 0.34
N MET A 645 -4.73 41.77 -0.69
CA MET A 645 -5.15 42.50 -1.89
C MET A 645 -6.66 42.71 -1.86
N VAL A 646 -7.13 43.96 -1.82
CA VAL A 646 -8.57 44.25 -1.87
C VAL A 646 -8.96 44.79 -3.25
N ILE A 647 -9.99 44.17 -3.84
CA ILE A 647 -10.69 44.65 -5.03
C ILE A 647 -12.08 45.14 -4.61
N ILE A 648 -12.43 46.35 -5.03
CA ILE A 648 -13.66 47.06 -4.67
C ILE A 648 -14.51 47.22 -5.92
N ALA A 649 -15.76 46.76 -5.86
CA ALA A 649 -16.76 46.90 -6.89
C ALA A 649 -17.77 48.00 -6.54
N THR A 650 -18.00 48.91 -7.49
CA THR A 650 -19.01 49.97 -7.45
C THR A 650 -19.74 50.03 -8.79
N GLY A 651 -20.86 50.75 -8.89
CA GLY A 651 -21.49 50.95 -10.20
C GLY A 651 -23.01 51.11 -10.17
N SER A 652 -23.70 50.39 -11.06
CA SER A 652 -25.17 50.36 -11.18
C SER A 652 -25.69 48.99 -11.61
N GLY A 653 -26.96 48.70 -11.34
CA GLY A 653 -27.58 47.40 -11.64
C GLY A 653 -27.25 46.33 -10.59
N GLN A 654 -27.62 45.07 -10.82
CA GLN A 654 -27.47 43.99 -9.84
C GLN A 654 -26.87 42.74 -10.48
N ARG A 655 -25.87 42.14 -9.82
CA ARG A 655 -25.47 40.74 -10.00
C ARG A 655 -25.23 40.15 -8.62
N VAL A 656 -25.72 38.94 -8.36
CA VAL A 656 -25.67 38.32 -7.02
C VAL A 656 -24.77 37.11 -7.08
N ALA A 657 -23.63 37.20 -6.40
CA ALA A 657 -22.63 36.14 -6.35
C ALA A 657 -22.63 35.47 -4.98
N GLU A 658 -22.14 34.24 -4.92
CA GLU A 658 -21.85 33.54 -3.66
C GLU A 658 -20.81 34.31 -2.84
N SER A 659 -21.10 34.55 -1.56
CA SER A 659 -20.12 35.04 -0.58
C SER A 659 -19.38 33.87 0.08
N TYR A 660 -18.33 34.17 0.84
CA TYR A 660 -17.68 33.17 1.70
C TYR A 660 -18.65 32.54 2.70
N ASN A 661 -19.54 33.35 3.28
CA ASN A 661 -20.50 32.92 4.29
C ASN A 661 -21.69 32.14 3.72
N GLY A 662 -22.02 32.31 2.43
CA GLY A 662 -22.94 31.44 1.70
C GLY A 662 -22.30 30.10 1.39
N SER A 663 -21.17 30.12 0.68
CA SER A 663 -20.42 28.94 0.30
C SER A 663 -18.95 29.24 0.04
N SER A 664 -18.10 28.89 1.00
CA SER A 664 -16.65 29.08 0.91
C SER A 664 -15.99 28.36 -0.27
N SER A 665 -16.60 27.28 -0.81
CA SER A 665 -16.10 26.58 -2.00
C SER A 665 -16.40 27.28 -3.32
N THR A 666 -17.36 28.21 -3.35
CA THR A 666 -17.83 28.90 -4.56
C THR A 666 -17.75 30.43 -4.49
N ALA A 667 -17.32 30.98 -3.35
CA ALA A 667 -16.95 32.39 -3.16
C ALA A 667 -15.98 32.88 -4.24
N ALA A 668 -15.92 34.20 -4.46
CA ALA A 668 -15.10 34.78 -5.52
C ALA A 668 -13.64 34.27 -5.50
N LEU A 669 -13.13 33.97 -6.69
CA LEU A 669 -11.78 33.45 -6.92
C LEU A 669 -11.02 34.42 -7.82
N LEU A 670 -9.87 34.90 -7.36
CA LEU A 670 -8.93 35.69 -8.14
C LEU A 670 -7.97 34.75 -8.85
N HIS A 671 -7.84 34.88 -10.16
CA HIS A 671 -6.80 34.26 -10.97
C HIS A 671 -5.77 35.32 -11.36
N VAL A 672 -4.48 35.04 -11.21
CA VAL A 672 -3.39 35.92 -11.63
C VAL A 672 -2.33 35.12 -12.35
N GLU A 673 -1.97 35.56 -13.56
CA GLU A 673 -0.81 35.09 -14.33
C GLU A 673 0.27 36.17 -14.28
N TYR A 674 1.51 35.76 -13.98
CA TYR A 674 2.64 36.68 -13.88
C TYR A 674 3.94 36.05 -14.36
N ALA A 675 4.82 36.87 -14.93
CA ALA A 675 6.16 36.44 -15.29
C ALA A 675 7.03 36.29 -14.04
N VAL A 676 7.80 35.20 -13.96
CA VAL A 676 8.80 34.98 -12.91
C VAL A 676 10.17 35.32 -13.50
N THR A 677 10.90 36.21 -12.83
CA THR A 677 12.23 36.62 -13.30
C THR A 677 13.23 35.49 -13.11
N VAL A 678 13.53 34.76 -14.19
CA VAL A 678 14.66 33.82 -14.26
C VAL A 678 15.95 34.61 -14.42
N PRO A 679 17.03 34.32 -13.66
CA PRO A 679 18.31 35.00 -13.86
C PRO A 679 18.77 34.87 -15.32
N PRO A 680 19.19 35.96 -15.99
CA PRO A 680 19.49 35.92 -17.43
C PRO A 680 20.59 34.91 -17.80
N LEU A 681 21.58 34.70 -16.94
CA LEU A 681 22.62 33.67 -17.14
C LEU A 681 22.03 32.25 -17.11
N THR A 682 21.07 31.99 -16.22
CA THR A 682 20.35 30.71 -16.14
C THR A 682 19.54 30.47 -17.40
N LEU A 683 18.81 31.49 -17.89
CA LEU A 683 18.03 31.38 -19.12
C LEU A 683 18.93 31.19 -20.36
N TRP A 684 20.05 31.90 -20.42
CA TRP A 684 21.04 31.70 -21.47
C TRP A 684 21.61 30.28 -21.43
N ASN A 685 21.90 29.75 -20.24
CA ASN A 685 22.38 28.38 -20.07
C ASN A 685 21.33 27.36 -20.55
N PHE A 686 20.07 27.53 -20.12
CA PHE A 686 18.94 26.71 -20.55
C PHE A 686 18.77 26.68 -22.07
N THR A 687 18.90 27.84 -22.71
CA THR A 687 18.73 27.98 -24.17
C THR A 687 19.91 27.39 -24.95
N ASN A 688 21.12 27.46 -24.38
CA ASN A 688 22.34 27.07 -25.07
C ASN A 688 22.83 25.67 -24.71
N PHE A 689 22.31 24.96 -23.72
CA PHE A 689 22.79 23.61 -23.36
C PHE A 689 21.63 22.64 -23.22
N THR A 690 21.81 21.42 -23.71
CA THR A 690 20.86 20.32 -23.47
C THR A 690 20.81 19.99 -21.96
N PRO A 691 19.72 19.40 -21.46
CA PRO A 691 19.63 18.99 -20.05
C PRO A 691 20.79 18.09 -19.61
N ALA A 692 21.24 17.17 -20.48
CA ALA A 692 22.39 16.32 -20.20
C ALA A 692 23.71 17.10 -20.07
N GLU A 693 23.94 18.12 -20.91
CA GLU A 693 25.11 19.01 -20.80
C GLU A 693 25.02 19.92 -19.56
N ARG A 694 23.81 20.31 -19.14
CA ARG A 694 23.60 21.08 -17.90
C ARG A 694 23.87 20.28 -16.64
N ALA A 695 23.68 18.97 -16.69
CA ALA A 695 24.10 18.05 -15.64
C ALA A 695 25.64 17.94 -15.50
N ASP A 696 26.42 18.42 -16.47
CA ASP A 696 27.88 18.45 -16.44
C ASP A 696 28.44 19.89 -16.36
N PRO A 697 28.87 20.34 -15.17
CA PRO A 697 29.44 21.68 -14.98
C PRO A 697 30.71 21.94 -15.78
N SER A 698 31.39 20.91 -16.28
CA SER A 698 32.59 21.09 -17.13
C SER A 698 32.27 21.51 -18.56
N ILE A 699 31.00 21.44 -18.96
CA ILE A 699 30.50 21.84 -20.28
C ILE A 699 29.69 23.14 -20.17
N SER A 700 28.71 23.17 -19.26
CA SER A 700 27.73 24.25 -19.14
C SER A 700 28.04 25.26 -18.04
N GLY A 701 28.98 24.95 -17.14
CA GLY A 701 29.32 25.83 -16.02
C GLY A 701 29.92 27.17 -16.48
N PRO A 702 29.87 28.23 -15.66
CA PRO A 702 30.36 29.56 -16.05
C PRO A 702 31.86 29.61 -16.44
N SER A 703 32.66 28.69 -15.91
CA SER A 703 34.10 28.55 -16.22
C SER A 703 34.41 27.49 -17.28
N ALA A 704 33.40 26.83 -17.82
CA ALA A 704 33.56 25.88 -18.92
C ALA A 704 33.83 26.62 -20.23
N ASN A 705 34.46 25.92 -21.16
CA ASN A 705 34.82 26.43 -22.48
C ASN A 705 34.68 25.29 -23.50
N PRO A 706 33.46 25.08 -24.02
CA PRO A 706 33.18 23.94 -24.88
C PRO A 706 33.71 24.11 -26.31
N ASP A 707 33.91 25.34 -26.80
CA ASP A 707 34.43 25.62 -28.15
C ASP A 707 35.96 25.83 -28.20
N LEU A 708 36.61 25.87 -27.05
CA LEU A 708 38.06 25.99 -26.84
C LEU A 708 38.65 27.30 -27.38
N ASP A 709 37.86 28.37 -27.42
CA ASP A 709 38.36 29.70 -27.73
C ASP A 709 38.94 30.41 -26.47
N PRO A 710 39.40 31.67 -26.52
CA PRO A 710 39.93 32.34 -25.33
C PRO A 710 38.91 32.65 -24.22
N PHE A 711 37.63 32.44 -24.43
CA PHE A 711 36.52 32.87 -23.60
C PHE A 711 35.79 31.67 -22.98
N VAL A 712 35.50 31.77 -21.69
CA VAL A 712 34.65 30.77 -20.99
C VAL A 712 33.19 31.23 -21.05
N ASN A 713 32.25 30.34 -20.74
CA ASN A 713 30.81 30.61 -20.84
C ASN A 713 30.33 31.92 -20.18
N ILE A 714 30.95 32.38 -19.08
CA ILE A 714 30.59 33.67 -18.48
C ILE A 714 30.96 34.88 -19.37
N PHE A 715 32.03 34.78 -20.15
CA PHE A 715 32.39 35.75 -21.18
C PHE A 715 31.46 35.62 -22.38
N GLU A 716 31.16 34.41 -22.84
CA GLU A 716 30.20 34.16 -23.93
C GLU A 716 28.84 34.80 -23.62
N PHE A 717 28.30 34.56 -22.41
CA PHE A 717 27.09 35.21 -21.93
C PHE A 717 27.20 36.74 -21.87
N GLY A 718 28.32 37.24 -21.33
CA GLY A 718 28.57 38.67 -21.16
C GLY A 718 28.76 39.43 -22.48
N PHE A 719 29.20 38.74 -23.54
CA PHE A 719 29.41 39.28 -24.88
C PHE A 719 28.27 38.94 -25.84
N ASN A 720 27.26 38.18 -25.38
CA ASN A 720 26.14 37.69 -26.18
C ASN A 720 26.59 36.87 -27.39
N LEU A 721 27.48 35.92 -27.13
CA LEU A 721 28.05 35.00 -28.11
C LEU A 721 27.42 33.59 -27.98
N ASP A 722 27.60 32.78 -29.02
CA ASP A 722 27.22 31.37 -29.02
C ASP A 722 28.38 30.54 -28.47
N PRO A 723 28.23 29.84 -27.32
CA PRO A 723 29.32 29.13 -26.67
C PRO A 723 29.81 27.91 -27.45
N ARG A 724 29.19 27.56 -28.58
CA ARG A 724 29.64 26.48 -29.48
C ARG A 724 30.41 26.99 -30.69
N VAL A 725 30.55 28.30 -30.86
CA VAL A 725 31.16 28.90 -32.04
C VAL A 725 32.30 29.80 -31.60
N GLY A 726 33.55 29.33 -31.78
CA GLY A 726 34.72 30.10 -31.35
C GLY A 726 34.80 31.50 -32.00
N ASN A 727 34.89 32.52 -31.16
CA ASN A 727 34.93 33.94 -31.50
C ASN A 727 36.22 34.61 -30.99
N PRO A 728 37.42 34.20 -31.44
CA PRO A 728 38.68 34.57 -30.77
C PRO A 728 39.07 36.06 -30.87
N ASN A 729 38.37 36.87 -31.66
CA ASN A 729 38.73 38.27 -31.97
C ASN A 729 37.68 39.29 -31.49
N VAL A 730 36.91 38.96 -30.46
CA VAL A 730 35.83 39.82 -29.93
C VAL A 730 36.34 40.99 -29.11
N MET A 731 37.50 40.84 -28.47
CA MET A 731 38.18 41.90 -27.73
C MET A 731 39.32 42.50 -28.56
N ASP A 732 39.48 43.82 -28.49
CA ASP A 732 40.54 44.56 -29.19
C ASP A 732 41.35 45.39 -28.19
N VAL A 733 42.68 45.40 -28.37
CA VAL A 733 43.61 46.20 -27.58
C VAL A 733 44.31 47.16 -28.53
N ARG A 734 44.12 48.46 -28.31
CA ARG A 734 44.63 49.50 -29.22
C ARG A 734 45.05 50.76 -28.49
N LEU A 735 45.67 51.67 -29.24
CA LEU A 735 45.93 53.03 -28.76
C LEU A 735 44.77 53.94 -29.16
N VAL A 736 44.26 54.73 -28.22
CA VAL A 736 43.28 55.79 -28.47
C VAL A 736 43.94 57.15 -28.30
N ASN A 737 43.72 58.05 -29.26
CA ASN A 737 44.21 59.42 -29.16
C ASN A 737 43.17 60.30 -28.48
N ASP A 738 43.54 60.94 -27.38
CA ASP A 738 42.74 61.94 -26.70
C ASP A 738 43.57 63.21 -26.50
N GLY A 739 43.13 64.33 -27.07
CA GLY A 739 43.82 65.60 -26.96
C GLY A 739 45.27 65.60 -27.50
N GLY A 740 45.61 64.71 -28.44
CA GLY A 740 46.96 64.60 -29.01
C GLY A 740 47.91 63.65 -28.25
N THR A 741 47.42 62.96 -27.22
CA THR A 741 48.17 61.95 -26.46
C THR A 741 47.56 60.57 -26.70
N ASP A 742 48.39 59.55 -26.94
CA ASP A 742 47.94 58.17 -27.12
C ASP A 742 47.86 57.46 -25.77
N TYR A 743 46.80 56.68 -25.55
CA TYR A 743 46.56 55.88 -24.35
C TYR A 743 46.28 54.42 -24.72
N PRO A 744 46.83 53.43 -23.99
CA PRO A 744 46.40 52.04 -24.12
C PRO A 744 44.91 51.92 -23.77
N ALA A 745 44.15 51.23 -24.60
CA ALA A 745 42.73 50.99 -24.40
C ALA A 745 42.34 49.55 -24.71
N LEU A 746 41.31 49.09 -24.01
CA LEU A 746 40.64 47.82 -24.19
C LEU A 746 39.22 48.07 -24.68
N ALA A 747 38.91 47.57 -25.87
CA ALA A 747 37.56 47.55 -26.42
C ALA A 747 36.96 46.15 -26.32
N TYR A 748 35.76 46.03 -25.78
CA TYR A 748 35.05 44.76 -25.60
C TYR A 748 33.53 44.96 -25.58
N PRO A 749 32.74 43.99 -26.05
CA PRO A 749 31.29 44.01 -25.88
C PRO A 749 30.91 43.87 -24.41
N ARG A 750 29.79 44.46 -24.01
CA ARG A 750 29.16 44.21 -22.71
C ARG A 750 27.67 44.31 -22.84
N ARG A 751 26.93 43.74 -21.90
CA ARG A 751 25.47 43.91 -21.81
C ARG A 751 25.10 45.37 -21.50
N LYS A 752 24.09 45.89 -22.21
CA LYS A 752 23.66 47.29 -22.07
C LYS A 752 22.64 47.49 -20.93
N ASN A 753 22.24 48.74 -20.67
CA ASN A 753 21.26 49.13 -19.63
C ASN A 753 21.64 48.77 -18.18
N GLY A 754 22.93 48.58 -17.91
CA GLY A 754 23.45 48.33 -16.57
C GLY A 754 23.58 49.57 -15.70
N THR A 755 23.92 49.36 -14.44
CA THR A 755 24.21 50.40 -13.45
C THR A 755 25.69 50.36 -13.04
N GLY A 756 26.22 51.46 -12.51
CA GLY A 756 27.63 51.54 -12.09
C GLY A 756 28.52 52.23 -13.12
N THR A 757 29.82 52.28 -12.82
CA THR A 757 30.81 53.04 -13.60
C THR A 757 31.51 52.11 -14.61
N PRO A 758 31.46 52.41 -15.92
CA PRO A 758 32.18 51.64 -16.94
C PRO A 758 33.66 51.43 -16.60
N GLY A 759 34.12 50.17 -16.66
CA GLY A 759 35.50 49.79 -16.34
C GLY A 759 35.81 49.61 -14.85
N VAL A 760 34.89 49.96 -13.94
CA VAL A 760 35.10 49.87 -12.49
C VAL A 760 34.17 48.84 -11.83
N ASP A 761 32.86 49.06 -11.95
CA ASP A 761 31.81 48.30 -11.25
C ASP A 761 30.48 48.28 -12.03
N TYR A 762 30.57 48.35 -13.37
CA TYR A 762 29.38 48.31 -14.20
C TYR A 762 28.74 46.92 -14.18
N SER A 763 27.49 46.84 -13.75
CA SER A 763 26.72 45.60 -13.63
C SER A 763 25.47 45.64 -14.50
N ALA A 764 25.25 44.57 -15.25
CA ALA A 764 24.06 44.36 -16.08
C ALA A 764 23.71 42.86 -16.06
N ASP A 765 22.42 42.53 -16.05
CA ASP A 765 21.92 41.14 -16.10
C ASP A 765 22.56 40.17 -15.09
N GLY A 766 22.85 40.69 -13.89
CA GLY A 766 23.43 39.93 -12.80
C GLY A 766 24.95 39.78 -12.84
N ILE A 767 25.65 40.17 -13.91
CA ILE A 767 27.11 40.12 -14.00
C ILE A 767 27.74 41.50 -13.85
N THR A 768 29.00 41.53 -13.40
CA THR A 768 29.76 42.77 -13.22
C THR A 768 31.04 42.76 -14.04
N TYR A 769 31.27 43.85 -14.77
CA TYR A 769 32.45 44.07 -15.63
C TYR A 769 33.43 45.01 -14.93
N ARG A 770 34.70 44.60 -14.86
CA ARG A 770 35.78 45.41 -14.30
C ARG A 770 37.04 45.32 -15.13
N VAL A 771 37.67 46.46 -15.39
CA VAL A 771 38.99 46.52 -16.02
C VAL A 771 40.03 46.86 -14.94
N LEU A 772 41.07 46.04 -14.88
CA LEU A 772 42.18 46.18 -13.96
C LEU A 772 43.47 46.47 -14.73
N THR A 773 44.32 47.31 -14.16
CA THR A 773 45.67 47.59 -14.67
C THR A 773 46.74 46.99 -13.74
N SER A 774 47.85 46.55 -14.32
CA SER A 774 49.05 46.12 -13.57
C SER A 774 50.32 46.43 -14.38
N GLU A 775 51.43 46.71 -13.70
CA GLU A 775 52.77 46.79 -14.34
C GLU A 775 53.48 45.44 -14.36
N ASP A 776 52.99 44.46 -13.59
CA ASP A 776 53.52 43.09 -13.52
C ASP A 776 52.44 42.06 -13.84
N LEU A 777 52.74 41.21 -14.83
CA LEU A 777 51.87 40.11 -15.26
C LEU A 777 51.97 38.89 -14.31
N LEU A 778 53.11 38.73 -13.61
CA LEU A 778 53.41 37.52 -12.82
C LEU A 778 52.88 37.61 -11.38
N THR A 779 52.88 38.80 -10.79
CA THR A 779 52.33 39.04 -9.44
C THR A 779 51.16 40.01 -9.51
N TRP A 780 50.01 39.55 -10.03
CA TRP A 780 48.77 40.33 -10.08
C TRP A 780 48.22 40.56 -8.65
N SER A 781 48.87 41.43 -7.88
CA SER A 781 48.60 41.71 -6.48
C SER A 781 47.63 42.88 -6.36
N GLY A 782 46.34 42.61 -6.56
CA GLY A 782 45.27 43.58 -6.30
C GLY A 782 45.35 44.83 -7.17
N GLY A 783 45.25 44.65 -8.49
CA GLY A 783 45.18 45.77 -9.44
C GLY A 783 44.18 46.84 -9.01
N VAL A 784 44.56 48.11 -9.16
CA VAL A 784 43.67 49.26 -8.96
C VAL A 784 43.02 49.56 -10.31
N SER A 785 41.73 49.88 -10.35
CA SER A 785 41.09 50.35 -11.59
C SER A 785 41.57 51.78 -11.87
N ARG A 786 42.72 51.94 -12.51
CA ARG A 786 43.25 53.21 -13.02
C ARG A 786 42.90 53.36 -14.49
N VAL A 787 41.60 53.43 -14.74
CA VAL A 787 41.04 53.43 -16.09
C VAL A 787 39.94 54.47 -16.22
N GLU A 788 39.77 54.99 -17.43
CA GLU A 788 38.73 55.95 -17.76
C GLU A 788 37.84 55.41 -18.88
N PHE A 789 36.55 55.69 -18.78
CA PHE A 789 35.61 55.49 -19.87
C PHE A 789 35.95 56.41 -21.04
N PHE A 790 36.09 55.85 -22.25
CA PHE A 790 36.40 56.62 -23.44
C PHE A 790 35.22 56.71 -24.40
N SER A 791 34.64 55.58 -24.81
CA SER A 791 33.51 55.56 -25.74
C SER A 791 32.62 54.33 -25.56
N VAL A 792 31.40 54.40 -26.09
CA VAL A 792 30.46 53.28 -26.19
C VAL A 792 29.69 53.35 -27.50
N THR A 793 29.47 52.20 -28.13
CA THR A 793 28.69 52.07 -29.37
C THR A 793 27.71 50.91 -29.23
N ASP A 794 26.42 51.11 -29.51
CA ASP A 794 25.43 50.02 -29.52
C ASP A 794 25.75 49.05 -30.67
N ASP A 795 25.74 47.75 -30.40
CA ASP A 795 26.10 46.72 -31.40
C ASP A 795 24.94 46.40 -32.36
N GLY A 796 23.76 46.99 -32.16
CA GLY A 796 22.58 46.82 -33.00
C GLY A 796 21.82 45.51 -32.80
N ASN A 797 22.26 44.66 -31.85
CA ASN A 797 21.65 43.35 -31.55
C ASN A 797 20.61 43.40 -30.42
N GLY A 798 20.40 44.56 -29.80
CA GLY A 798 19.43 44.74 -28.72
C GLY A 798 19.91 44.28 -27.33
N VAL A 799 21.10 43.67 -27.21
CA VAL A 799 21.60 43.06 -25.96
C VAL A 799 22.92 43.70 -25.50
N THR A 800 23.85 43.95 -26.43
CA THR A 800 25.19 44.43 -26.11
C THR A 800 25.52 45.78 -26.72
N GLU A 801 26.52 46.41 -26.13
CA GLU A 801 27.23 47.58 -26.64
C GLU A 801 28.74 47.34 -26.51
N THR A 802 29.51 47.78 -27.50
CA THR A 802 30.97 47.77 -27.42
C THR A 802 31.44 48.99 -26.64
N VAL A 803 32.12 48.74 -25.50
CA VAL A 803 32.71 49.77 -24.65
C VAL A 803 34.22 49.85 -24.87
N GLU A 804 34.75 51.07 -24.84
CA GLU A 804 36.19 51.32 -24.87
C GLU A 804 36.64 51.97 -23.56
N ILE A 805 37.52 51.26 -22.85
CA ILE A 805 38.09 51.67 -21.56
C ILE A 805 39.58 51.90 -21.76
N ARG A 806 40.05 53.12 -21.48
CA ARG A 806 41.47 53.47 -21.60
C ARG A 806 42.18 53.48 -20.24
N SER A 807 43.49 53.29 -20.24
CA SER A 807 44.35 53.55 -19.08
C SER A 807 44.37 55.03 -18.73
N GLU A 808 44.49 55.36 -17.44
CA GLU A 808 44.84 56.73 -16.98
C GLU A 808 46.26 57.13 -17.41
N ASN A 809 47.13 56.15 -17.70
CA ASN A 809 48.52 56.37 -18.05
C ASN A 809 48.69 56.52 -19.58
N PRO A 810 49.31 57.61 -20.06
CA PRO A 810 49.68 57.73 -21.47
C PRO A 810 50.59 56.60 -21.94
N ALA A 811 50.49 56.25 -23.21
CA ALA A 811 51.38 55.28 -23.84
C ALA A 811 52.84 55.72 -23.71
N GLY A 812 53.69 54.83 -23.19
CA GLY A 812 55.12 55.10 -22.94
C GLY A 812 55.44 55.85 -21.65
N SER A 813 54.45 56.15 -20.81
CA SER A 813 54.67 56.72 -19.47
C SER A 813 55.14 55.69 -18.43
N LEU A 814 54.89 54.40 -18.68
CA LEU A 814 55.34 53.25 -17.90
C LEU A 814 56.20 52.33 -18.78
N ASP A 815 57.10 51.58 -18.15
CA ASP A 815 57.93 50.59 -18.85
C ASP A 815 57.06 49.45 -19.43
N ARG A 816 56.01 49.05 -18.70
CA ARG A 816 55.01 48.04 -19.09
C ARG A 816 53.69 48.33 -18.38
N GLU A 817 52.58 48.06 -19.05
CA GLU A 817 51.25 48.08 -18.46
C GLU A 817 50.40 46.97 -19.10
N PHE A 818 49.61 46.29 -18.28
CA PHE A 818 48.71 45.21 -18.66
C PHE A 818 47.29 45.58 -18.27
N LEU A 819 46.34 45.38 -19.18
CA LEU A 819 44.91 45.52 -18.93
C LEU A 819 44.28 44.13 -18.86
N ARG A 820 43.39 43.91 -17.90
CA ARG A 820 42.60 42.67 -17.76
C ARG A 820 41.14 43.02 -17.55
N LEU A 821 40.28 42.36 -18.33
CA LEU A 821 38.84 42.34 -18.08
C LEU A 821 38.52 41.20 -17.11
N GLU A 822 37.72 41.50 -16.10
CA GLU A 822 37.06 40.55 -15.23
C GLU A 822 35.55 40.65 -15.44
N ILE A 823 34.90 39.51 -15.63
CA ILE A 823 33.45 39.38 -15.58
C ILE A 823 33.12 38.44 -14.43
N ASN A 824 32.38 38.95 -13.45
CA ASN A 824 32.00 38.19 -12.26
C ASN A 824 30.48 37.96 -12.25
N SER A 825 30.07 36.73 -11.95
CA SER A 825 28.69 36.36 -11.57
C SER A 825 28.57 36.40 -10.04
N PRO A 826 27.36 36.59 -9.47
CA PRO A 826 27.12 36.63 -8.02
C PRO A 826 27.43 35.30 -7.32
#